data_AF-A0A063BN85-F1
#
_entry.id   AF-A0A063BN85-F1
#
_cell.length_a   1.000
_cell.length_b   1.000
_cell.length_c   1.000
_cell.angle_alpha   90.00
_cell.angle_beta   90.00
_cell.angle_gamma   90.00
#
_symmetry.space_group_name_H-M   'P 1'
#
loop_
_entity.id
_entity.type
_entity.pdbx_description
1 polymer ?
#
loop_
_entity_poly.entity_id
_entity_poly.type
_entity_poly.pdbx_seq_one_letter_code
_entity_poly.pdbx_strand_id
1 'polypeptide(L)'
;MRTIQDVLQHRSAIVTQPFHLEIATLQSPVSVFSFVLNEAMNTPFLADITATSPDKRIDGAAVVGRPAIFTIEEYASVPSMPGLIEPVRHAARTVHGIVTSWTRVKTSRDEATYQLHLKPRLALLGEVHDSAVFLDRSFRELLTDTIVDRDLFDSYDVEFDLDGLDEKVEQTVMYEETVANFIDRHCRRAGVYYYFRQARKDDGPQRDTLVLSNTARGYMRALEVPLLPNSGLVSWHEAILTLAVTRALVPQTVRERDHNYRRPDDPLQVESIVAHDDRSVFGSVNRSNEHFHTVDEGQALADARRDELVTRQTRITGTSNVIGMTPGMVVRVTNDTVPEAPYGIVITKLVTTGSRKQSVTNTFEAIPAHLTYRPEYDPPKHWRWIGGTLIGTIESGDDEPYAWMDEHGRYRVKFQFARHSGKRGTNSMPLRQLRTSASFHGGLHIPLLPRTEVRIIATQANCDRLLIAGAVHDYARRDLVHGKEGWYSRTVFRSPLLGNKLRFEDLKGHEGAKLASVFAKSSVSLGYLVDSEKRKRGEGFEVATQGWGTVRATKGLFVSADSFANPDAPHLDMQAALTQLRAALAEADTMRAVAQRATAELAEVKAQQTQLETAFKDLQKAVLLLSAPDGIGVVTPKSIQLSGGENLAVTAVANADFSVGRSFTVASGRAVSLFANQNGIKALAANGKVDVQAQHGEMSLVSHDGMSIASANGRVTITAKEEILLVCGGSYLRITPSGIEDGTRGDRTIYSASYQKLGPKGVSAAIPALPAMTGAFNQAFVVRWTGTQIPAGNAKYQLFSDGTLIAEGITNEKGETSLTNSHVPQDAVLKLLGD
;
A
#
# COMPACT_ATOMS: atom_id res chain seq x y z
N MET A 1 41.09 -10.01 71.71
CA MET A 1 39.75 -10.18 72.31
C MET A 1 39.58 -11.65 72.67
N ARG A 2 39.05 -11.97 73.86
CA ARG A 2 38.62 -13.34 74.18
C ARG A 2 37.43 -13.70 73.27
N THR A 3 37.44 -14.90 72.71
CA THR A 3 36.36 -15.45 71.90
C THR A 3 35.34 -16.18 72.78
N ILE A 4 34.14 -16.46 72.26
CA ILE A 4 33.15 -17.30 72.95
C ILE A 4 33.74 -18.68 73.26
N GLN A 5 34.56 -19.23 72.36
CA GLN A 5 35.23 -20.52 72.56
C GLN A 5 36.17 -20.51 73.77
N ASP A 6 36.85 -19.39 74.05
CA ASP A 6 37.73 -19.27 75.22
C ASP A 6 36.96 -19.32 76.54
N VAL A 7 35.73 -18.78 76.56
CA VAL A 7 34.84 -18.83 77.75
C VAL A 7 34.27 -20.23 77.93
N LEU A 8 33.91 -20.89 76.82
CA LEU A 8 33.28 -22.21 76.80
C LEU A 8 34.19 -23.37 77.23
N GLN A 9 35.51 -23.17 77.25
CA GLN A 9 36.45 -24.16 77.81
C GLN A 9 36.24 -24.37 79.33
N HIS A 10 35.58 -23.43 80.01
CA HIS A 10 35.30 -23.55 81.43
C HIS A 10 34.08 -24.46 81.70
N ARG A 11 34.22 -25.43 82.60
CA ARG A 11 33.18 -26.46 82.86
C ARG A 11 31.83 -25.93 83.35
N SER A 12 31.82 -24.74 83.95
CA SER A 12 30.61 -24.05 84.43
C SER A 12 30.14 -22.92 83.51
N ALA A 13 30.69 -22.82 82.29
CA ALA A 13 30.23 -21.85 81.32
C ALA A 13 28.78 -22.16 80.91
N ILE A 14 27.98 -21.10 80.77
CA ILE A 14 26.61 -21.16 80.26
C ILE A 14 26.54 -20.27 79.03
N VAL A 15 25.99 -20.81 77.95
CA VAL A 15 25.63 -20.05 76.75
C VAL A 15 24.12 -19.83 76.75
N THR A 16 23.74 -18.58 76.55
CA THR A 16 22.35 -18.19 76.29
C THR A 16 22.27 -17.47 74.96
N GLN A 17 21.10 -17.52 74.32
CA GLN A 17 20.87 -16.92 73.01
C GLN A 17 19.85 -15.78 73.14
N PRO A 18 20.26 -14.56 73.56
CA PRO A 18 19.35 -13.44 73.60
C PRO A 18 18.98 -12.98 72.19
N PHE A 19 17.71 -12.63 72.01
CA PHE A 19 17.15 -12.15 70.76
C PHE A 19 16.83 -10.66 70.89
N HIS A 20 17.38 -9.87 69.99
CA HIS A 20 17.22 -8.42 69.97
C HIS A 20 16.48 -7.99 68.71
N LEU A 21 15.56 -7.04 68.87
CA LEU A 21 14.82 -6.44 67.78
C LEU A 21 14.84 -4.92 67.96
N GLU A 22 15.44 -4.25 66.98
CA GLU A 22 15.48 -2.79 66.91
C GLU A 22 14.62 -2.34 65.75
N ILE A 23 13.65 -1.46 66.00
CA ILE A 23 12.79 -0.89 64.96
C ILE A 23 13.07 0.61 64.91
N ALA A 24 13.42 1.13 63.73
CA ALA A 24 13.72 2.53 63.57
C ALA A 24 12.56 3.40 64.07
N THR A 25 12.88 4.46 64.83
CA THR A 25 11.95 5.42 65.44
C THR A 25 11.07 4.89 66.59
N LEU A 26 11.09 3.60 66.91
CA LEU A 26 10.35 3.04 68.04
C LEU A 26 11.14 3.21 69.35
N GLN A 27 10.60 3.98 70.29
CA GLN A 27 11.20 4.22 71.62
C GLN A 27 10.80 3.15 72.65
N SER A 28 9.64 2.50 72.44
CA SER A 28 9.11 1.51 73.37
C SER A 28 9.97 0.24 73.36
N PRO A 29 10.36 -0.31 74.53
CA PRO A 29 11.20 -1.50 74.57
C PRO A 29 10.42 -2.72 74.07
N VAL A 30 11.02 -3.49 73.18
CA VAL A 30 10.45 -4.72 72.62
C VAL A 30 11.39 -5.88 72.92
N SER A 31 10.86 -7.00 73.39
CA SER A 31 11.62 -8.22 73.68
C SER A 31 11.05 -9.40 72.90
N VAL A 32 11.89 -10.07 72.11
CA VAL A 32 11.46 -11.19 71.29
C VAL A 32 11.10 -12.39 72.16
N PHE A 33 9.94 -12.99 71.88
CA PHE A 33 9.42 -14.17 72.55
C PHE A 33 9.70 -15.45 71.75
N SER A 34 9.42 -15.42 70.45
CA SER A 34 9.68 -16.49 69.48
C SER A 34 9.77 -15.93 68.07
N PHE A 35 10.47 -16.64 67.18
CA PHE A 35 10.52 -16.28 65.78
C PHE A 35 10.63 -17.51 64.87
N VAL A 36 10.21 -17.31 63.61
CA VAL A 36 10.45 -18.22 62.49
C VAL A 36 10.99 -17.38 61.33
N LEU A 37 12.24 -17.61 60.94
CA LEU A 37 12.88 -16.97 59.81
C LEU A 37 12.94 -17.96 58.65
N ASN A 38 12.25 -17.63 57.56
CA ASN A 38 12.24 -18.40 56.33
C ASN A 38 13.05 -17.65 55.27
N GLU A 39 14.11 -18.27 54.75
CA GLU A 39 14.89 -17.72 53.65
C GLU A 39 15.10 -18.78 52.57
N ALA A 40 15.11 -18.35 51.32
CA ALA A 40 15.47 -19.20 50.19
C ALA A 40 16.10 -18.36 49.08
N MET A 41 16.92 -18.99 48.25
CA MET A 41 17.37 -18.36 47.00
C MET A 41 16.17 -18.06 46.10
N ASN A 42 16.20 -16.91 45.42
CA ASN A 42 15.13 -16.40 44.57
C ASN A 42 13.78 -16.22 45.29
N THR A 43 13.78 -16.01 46.60
CA THR A 43 12.56 -15.70 47.37
C THR A 43 12.90 -14.66 48.43
N PRO A 44 12.12 -13.57 48.56
CA PRO A 44 12.26 -12.64 49.67
C PRO A 44 12.11 -13.37 51.00
N PHE A 45 13.05 -13.17 51.93
CA PHE A 45 12.95 -13.79 53.25
C PHE A 45 11.76 -13.25 54.05
N LEU A 46 11.29 -14.05 55.02
CA LEU A 46 10.24 -13.67 55.96
C LEU A 46 10.65 -14.08 57.38
N ALA A 47 10.91 -13.09 58.23
CA ALA A 47 11.02 -13.28 59.66
C ALA A 47 9.67 -12.97 60.32
N ASP A 48 8.96 -14.00 60.74
CA ASP A 48 7.77 -13.90 61.58
C ASP A 48 8.22 -13.85 63.05
N ILE A 49 8.14 -12.67 63.67
CA ILE A 49 8.65 -12.41 65.00
C ILE A 49 7.48 -12.09 65.93
N THR A 50 7.35 -12.89 66.99
CA THR A 50 6.47 -12.61 68.12
C THR A 50 7.29 -11.97 69.23
N ALA A 51 6.89 -10.77 69.66
CA ALA A 51 7.58 -10.01 70.69
C ALA A 51 6.62 -9.50 71.77
N THR A 52 7.14 -9.25 72.97
CA THR A 52 6.39 -8.64 74.08
C THR A 52 6.92 -7.26 74.41
N SER A 53 6.03 -6.37 74.86
CA SER A 53 6.40 -5.03 75.33
C SER A 53 5.53 -4.63 76.54
N PRO A 54 6.10 -3.92 77.53
CA PRO A 54 5.31 -3.27 78.58
C PRO A 54 4.41 -2.17 78.02
N ASP A 55 4.75 -1.58 76.87
CA ASP A 55 3.86 -0.67 76.16
C ASP A 55 2.78 -1.45 75.42
N LYS A 56 1.54 -1.30 75.89
CA LYS A 56 0.36 -2.04 75.39
C LYS A 56 -0.37 -1.33 74.25
N ARG A 57 0.08 -0.13 73.89
CA ARG A 57 -0.58 0.75 72.93
C ARG A 57 0.38 1.21 71.83
N ILE A 58 1.37 0.38 71.48
CA ILE A 58 2.22 0.62 70.32
C ILE A 58 1.33 0.68 69.09
N ASP A 59 1.30 1.85 68.45
CA ASP A 59 0.58 2.06 67.20
C ASP A 59 1.33 1.38 66.05
N GLY A 60 0.61 0.57 65.27
CA GLY A 60 1.17 -0.09 64.10
C GLY A 60 1.64 0.90 63.03
N ALA A 61 1.03 2.08 62.94
CA ALA A 61 1.44 3.12 61.99
C ALA A 61 2.85 3.67 62.28
N ALA A 62 3.31 3.60 63.54
CA ALA A 62 4.66 3.99 63.90
C ALA A 62 5.72 2.93 63.55
N VAL A 63 5.29 1.70 63.27
CA VAL A 63 6.15 0.52 63.11
C VAL A 63 6.21 0.02 61.66
N VAL A 64 5.07 -0.11 60.98
CA VAL A 64 5.00 -0.63 59.60
C VAL A 64 5.69 0.34 58.64
N GLY A 65 6.47 -0.20 57.69
CA GLY A 65 7.28 0.55 56.74
C GLY A 65 8.61 1.06 57.30
N ARG A 66 8.91 0.83 58.59
CA ARG A 66 10.19 1.21 59.20
C ARG A 66 11.26 0.14 58.99
N PRO A 67 12.52 0.53 58.75
CA PRO A 67 13.65 -0.38 58.84
C PRO A 67 13.74 -1.00 60.24
N ALA A 68 14.09 -2.28 60.31
CA ALA A 68 14.30 -3.00 61.55
C ALA A 68 15.45 -3.99 61.43
N ILE A 69 16.13 -4.21 62.55
CA ILE A 69 17.28 -5.10 62.69
C ILE A 69 16.91 -6.17 63.71
N PHE A 70 16.93 -7.41 63.27
CA PHE A 70 16.74 -8.57 64.13
C PHE A 70 18.08 -9.27 64.35
N THR A 71 18.53 -9.38 65.59
CA THR A 71 19.82 -9.96 65.96
C THR A 71 19.63 -11.15 66.90
N ILE A 72 20.29 -12.25 66.55
CA ILE A 72 20.49 -13.42 67.40
C ILE A 72 21.91 -13.29 67.96
N GLU A 73 22.01 -13.07 69.27
CA GLU A 73 23.28 -13.01 69.97
C GLU A 73 23.58 -14.34 70.65
N GLU A 74 24.87 -14.62 70.83
CA GLU A 74 25.36 -15.61 71.76
C GLU A 74 26.00 -14.88 72.95
N TYR A 75 25.56 -15.25 74.15
CA TYR A 75 26.08 -14.73 75.41
C TYR A 75 26.67 -15.87 76.22
N ALA A 76 28.00 -15.91 76.28
CA ALA A 76 28.75 -16.86 77.08
C ALA A 76 29.20 -16.22 78.39
N SER A 77 28.87 -16.85 79.51
CA SER A 77 29.25 -16.37 80.86
C SER A 77 29.66 -17.54 81.75
N VAL A 78 30.43 -17.26 82.80
CA VAL A 78 30.81 -18.24 83.83
C VAL A 78 30.23 -17.80 85.16
N PRO A 79 28.99 -18.22 85.52
CA PRO A 79 28.30 -17.75 86.71
C PRO A 79 29.06 -18.04 88.02
N SER A 80 29.93 -19.05 88.03
CA SER A 80 30.73 -19.41 89.20
C SER A 80 31.91 -18.47 89.48
N MET A 81 32.25 -17.55 88.55
CA MET A 81 33.35 -16.59 88.70
C MET A 81 32.96 -15.20 88.19
N PRO A 82 31.97 -14.53 88.82
CA PRO A 82 31.54 -13.20 88.40
C PRO A 82 32.68 -12.18 88.55
N GLY A 83 33.00 -11.45 87.48
CA GLY A 83 34.04 -10.41 87.47
C GLY A 83 35.48 -10.88 87.24
N LEU A 84 35.77 -12.19 87.35
CA LEU A 84 37.09 -12.75 86.99
C LEU A 84 37.18 -13.15 85.51
N ILE A 85 36.08 -13.67 84.96
CA ILE A 85 35.93 -13.97 83.53
C ILE A 85 34.84 -13.03 83.01
N GLU A 86 35.26 -12.04 82.22
CA GLU A 86 34.31 -11.16 81.54
C GLU A 86 33.46 -11.99 80.55
N PRO A 87 32.12 -11.82 80.57
CA PRO A 87 31.25 -12.52 79.65
C PRO A 87 31.45 -11.98 78.23
N VAL A 88 31.37 -12.87 77.24
CA VAL A 88 31.53 -12.51 75.84
C VAL A 88 30.16 -12.48 75.17
N ARG A 89 29.88 -11.38 74.47
CA ARG A 89 28.72 -11.21 73.58
C ARG A 89 29.20 -11.26 72.14
N HIS A 90 28.52 -12.06 71.32
CA HIS A 90 28.78 -12.16 69.90
C HIS A 90 27.46 -12.10 69.15
N ALA A 91 27.33 -11.20 68.17
CA ALA A 91 26.17 -11.16 67.29
C ALA A 91 26.30 -12.29 66.26
N ALA A 92 25.85 -13.50 66.62
CA ALA A 92 25.98 -14.69 65.78
C ALA A 92 25.20 -14.58 64.47
N ARG A 93 24.10 -13.82 64.47
CA ARG A 93 23.36 -13.52 63.25
C ARG A 93 22.58 -12.21 63.33
N THR A 94 22.64 -11.44 62.25
CA THR A 94 21.87 -10.20 62.09
C THR A 94 21.08 -10.25 60.79
N VAL A 95 19.82 -9.85 60.83
CA VAL A 95 18.90 -9.79 59.70
C VAL A 95 18.33 -8.38 59.63
N HIS A 96 18.72 -7.66 58.58
CA HIS A 96 18.21 -6.32 58.26
C HIS A 96 17.01 -6.44 57.35
N GLY A 97 15.96 -5.64 57.59
CA GLY A 97 14.80 -5.61 56.72
C GLY A 97 13.86 -4.45 57.04
N ILE A 98 12.65 -4.52 56.51
CA ILE A 98 11.56 -3.57 56.74
C ILE A 98 10.37 -4.30 57.33
N VAL A 99 9.72 -3.67 58.31
CA VAL A 99 8.51 -4.23 58.93
C VAL A 99 7.34 -4.05 57.96
N THR A 100 6.77 -5.16 57.49
CA THR A 100 5.67 -5.16 56.51
C THR A 100 4.30 -5.41 57.12
N SER A 101 4.26 -5.97 58.34
CA SER A 101 3.02 -6.16 59.08
C SER A 101 3.26 -5.98 60.57
N TRP A 102 2.22 -5.53 61.28
CA TRP A 102 2.22 -5.40 62.74
C TRP A 102 0.84 -5.76 63.27
N THR A 103 0.79 -6.76 64.15
CA THR A 103 -0.45 -7.26 64.74
C THR A 103 -0.32 -7.29 66.25
N ARG A 104 -1.20 -6.59 66.96
CA ARG A 104 -1.33 -6.78 68.42
C ARG A 104 -2.15 -8.04 68.69
N VAL A 105 -1.48 -9.10 69.12
CA VAL A 105 -2.07 -10.44 69.27
C VAL A 105 -2.92 -10.55 70.54
N LYS A 106 -2.35 -10.17 71.68
CA LYS A 106 -3.04 -10.23 72.98
C LYS A 106 -2.45 -9.23 73.95
N THR A 107 -3.21 -8.90 74.99
CA THR A 107 -2.78 -7.94 76.02
C THR A 107 -3.09 -8.49 77.39
N SER A 108 -2.12 -8.40 78.30
CA SER A 108 -2.23 -8.80 79.71
C SER A 108 -2.13 -7.60 80.65
N ARG A 109 -2.18 -7.87 81.97
CA ARG A 109 -1.98 -6.84 82.99
C ARG A 109 -0.56 -6.26 82.97
N ASP A 110 0.45 -7.01 82.56
CA ASP A 110 1.85 -6.57 82.68
C ASP A 110 2.46 -6.20 81.32
N GLU A 111 2.17 -6.96 80.27
CA GLU A 111 2.70 -6.74 78.91
C GLU A 111 1.67 -7.01 77.81
N ALA A 112 1.92 -6.50 76.60
CA ALA A 112 1.22 -6.89 75.38
C ALA A 112 2.12 -7.72 74.47
N THR A 113 1.52 -8.66 73.74
CA THR A 113 2.18 -9.48 72.73
C THR A 113 1.84 -8.94 71.35
N TYR A 114 2.88 -8.74 70.54
CA TYR A 114 2.79 -8.29 69.16
C TYR A 114 3.44 -9.32 68.23
N GLN A 115 2.94 -9.41 67.01
CA GLN A 115 3.51 -10.19 65.92
C GLN A 115 3.84 -9.24 64.78
N LEU A 116 5.00 -9.43 64.16
CA LEU A 116 5.45 -8.61 63.04
C LEU A 116 6.13 -9.45 61.97
N HIS A 117 6.01 -9.02 60.72
CA HIS A 117 6.71 -9.62 59.60
C HIS A 117 7.85 -8.70 59.13
N LEU A 118 9.08 -9.18 59.27
CA LEU A 118 10.28 -8.54 58.75
C LEU A 118 10.63 -9.16 57.39
N LYS A 119 10.73 -8.33 56.34
CA LYS A 119 11.07 -8.74 54.97
C LYS A 119 12.25 -7.92 54.43
N PRO A 120 12.98 -8.38 53.38
CA PRO A 120 14.02 -7.58 52.76
C PRO A 120 13.44 -6.32 52.11
N ARG A 121 14.30 -5.34 51.81
CA ARG A 121 13.87 -4.12 51.09
C ARG A 121 13.26 -4.45 49.73
N LEU A 122 13.74 -5.51 49.08
CA LEU A 122 13.23 -5.96 47.76
C LEU A 122 11.73 -6.28 47.82
N ALA A 123 11.22 -6.72 48.97
CA ALA A 123 9.80 -7.03 49.13
C ALA A 123 8.89 -5.81 48.94
N LEU A 124 9.39 -4.59 49.16
CA LEU A 124 8.62 -3.37 48.87
C LEU A 124 8.32 -3.20 47.39
N LEU A 125 9.19 -3.69 46.50
CA LEU A 125 8.95 -3.71 45.06
C LEU A 125 7.81 -4.68 44.65
N GLY A 126 7.34 -5.52 45.58
CA GLY A 126 6.13 -6.31 45.42
C GLY A 126 4.85 -5.49 45.54
N GLU A 127 4.91 -4.30 46.15
CA GLU A 127 3.79 -3.37 46.26
C GLU A 127 3.76 -2.35 45.11
N VAL A 128 4.84 -2.28 44.31
CA VAL A 128 4.98 -1.36 43.18
C VAL A 128 4.52 -2.02 41.89
N HIS A 129 3.34 -1.67 41.40
CA HIS A 129 2.81 -2.10 40.10
C HIS A 129 3.10 -1.06 39.02
N ASP A 130 3.70 -1.49 37.91
CA ASP A 130 4.03 -0.59 36.81
C ASP A 130 3.95 -1.26 35.43
N SER A 131 3.99 -0.43 34.39
CA SER A 131 4.07 -0.85 32.99
C SER A 131 5.05 0.03 32.21
N ALA A 132 6.05 -0.59 31.61
CA ALA A 132 7.13 0.09 30.91
C ALA A 132 7.63 -0.71 29.70
N VAL A 133 8.35 -0.03 28.82
CA VAL A 133 9.07 -0.65 27.69
C VAL A 133 10.53 -0.26 27.81
N PHE A 134 11.40 -1.25 27.78
CA PHE A 134 12.84 -1.09 27.86
C PHE A 134 13.43 -1.45 26.49
N LEU A 135 14.28 -0.56 25.96
CA LEU A 135 14.92 -0.73 24.65
C LEU A 135 16.43 -0.76 24.83
N ASP A 136 17.09 -1.67 24.11
CA ASP A 136 18.56 -1.80 24.06
C ASP A 136 19.19 -1.84 25.47
N ARG A 137 18.66 -2.72 26.32
CA ARG A 137 19.12 -2.91 27.71
C ARG A 137 19.74 -4.29 27.89
N SER A 138 20.89 -4.35 28.54
CA SER A 138 21.44 -5.63 29.01
C SER A 138 20.69 -6.11 30.26
N PHE A 139 20.89 -7.36 30.67
CA PHE A 139 20.25 -7.89 31.88
C PHE A 139 20.57 -7.06 33.13
N ARG A 140 21.83 -6.64 33.28
CA ARG A 140 22.28 -5.78 34.37
C ARG A 140 21.63 -4.40 34.33
N GLU A 141 21.61 -3.76 33.16
CA GLU A 141 20.99 -2.44 32.98
C GLU A 141 19.48 -2.52 33.27
N LEU A 142 18.81 -3.58 32.79
CA LEU A 142 17.37 -3.81 32.98
C LEU A 142 16.99 -3.91 34.47
N LEU A 143 17.73 -4.71 35.23
CA LEU A 143 17.47 -4.88 36.67
C LEU A 143 17.88 -3.62 37.45
N THR A 144 18.97 -2.95 37.07
CA THR A 144 19.40 -1.72 37.73
C THR A 144 18.39 -0.60 37.52
N ASP A 145 17.92 -0.38 36.28
CA ASP A 145 16.93 0.64 35.92
C ASP A 145 15.57 0.42 36.63
N THR A 146 15.25 -0.82 37.00
CA THR A 146 14.00 -1.16 37.70
C THR A 146 14.11 -1.18 39.22
N ILE A 147 15.27 -1.56 39.76
CA ILE A 147 15.50 -1.63 41.22
C ILE A 147 15.91 -0.28 41.79
N VAL A 148 16.80 0.45 41.10
CA VAL A 148 17.38 1.70 41.61
C VAL A 148 16.39 2.83 41.43
N ASP A 149 15.55 3.02 42.44
CA ASP A 149 14.80 4.24 42.65
C ASP A 149 15.49 5.05 43.75
N ARG A 150 15.74 6.34 43.49
CA ARG A 150 16.69 7.21 44.21
C ARG A 150 16.40 7.41 45.71
N ASP A 151 15.30 6.83 46.19
CA ASP A 151 14.82 6.93 47.56
C ASP A 151 14.98 5.62 48.38
N LEU A 152 15.06 4.44 47.76
CA LEU A 152 14.96 3.12 48.44
C LEU A 152 16.15 2.18 48.21
N PHE A 153 16.69 2.18 46.99
CA PHE A 153 17.79 1.32 46.58
C PHE A 153 18.84 2.15 45.87
N ASP A 154 20.07 2.11 46.38
CA ASP A 154 21.22 2.69 45.70
C ASP A 154 21.88 1.67 44.77
N SER A 155 22.70 2.13 43.82
CA SER A 155 23.40 1.25 42.88
C SER A 155 24.35 0.26 43.55
N TYR A 156 24.89 0.58 44.73
CA TYR A 156 25.77 -0.30 45.49
C TYR A 156 25.02 -1.27 46.43
N ASP A 157 23.68 -1.18 46.52
CA ASP A 157 22.85 -2.14 47.27
C ASP A 157 22.59 -3.44 46.47
N VAL A 158 22.99 -3.46 45.20
CA VAL A 158 22.87 -4.59 44.28
C VAL A 158 24.25 -4.99 43.77
N GLU A 159 24.60 -6.26 43.96
CA GLU A 159 25.85 -6.84 43.50
C GLU A 159 25.57 -7.87 42.41
N PHE A 160 26.30 -7.80 41.31
CA PHE A 160 26.14 -8.69 40.17
C PHE A 160 27.45 -9.41 39.88
N ASP A 161 27.48 -10.72 40.15
CA ASP A 161 28.54 -11.65 39.78
C ASP A 161 28.01 -12.60 38.69
N LEU A 162 27.85 -12.05 37.49
CA LEU A 162 27.27 -12.72 36.33
C LEU A 162 28.37 -13.05 35.32
N ASP A 163 28.31 -14.26 34.76
CA ASP A 163 29.09 -14.70 33.62
C ASP A 163 28.21 -14.65 32.36
N GLY A 164 28.58 -13.85 31.37
CA GLY A 164 27.74 -13.52 30.21
C GLY A 164 26.58 -12.56 30.54
N LEU A 165 25.52 -12.58 29.70
CA LEU A 165 24.33 -11.70 29.78
C LEU A 165 24.61 -10.19 29.59
N ASP A 166 25.77 -9.84 29.02
CA ASP A 166 26.13 -8.46 28.69
C ASP A 166 25.47 -7.96 27.39
N GLU A 167 24.96 -8.88 26.56
CA GLU A 167 24.27 -8.54 25.33
C GLU A 167 23.00 -7.73 25.60
N LYS A 168 22.78 -6.72 24.75
CA LYS A 168 21.61 -5.85 24.86
C LYS A 168 20.44 -6.50 24.15
N VAL A 169 19.35 -6.65 24.90
CA VAL A 169 18.07 -7.07 24.34
C VAL A 169 17.42 -5.84 23.73
N GLU A 170 17.05 -5.93 22.45
CA GLU A 170 16.46 -4.83 21.70
C GLU A 170 15.18 -4.30 22.36
N GLN A 171 14.37 -5.20 22.93
CA GLN A 171 13.07 -4.85 23.51
C GLN A 171 12.67 -5.78 24.65
N THR A 172 12.13 -5.19 25.72
CA THR A 172 11.54 -5.91 26.87
C THR A 172 10.35 -5.13 27.39
N VAL A 173 9.27 -5.82 27.74
CA VAL A 173 8.01 -5.22 28.17
C VAL A 173 7.70 -5.62 29.61
N MET A 174 7.43 -4.64 30.47
CA MET A 174 6.78 -4.80 31.75
C MET A 174 5.31 -4.41 31.57
N TYR A 175 4.38 -5.33 31.82
CA TYR A 175 2.95 -5.08 31.55
C TYR A 175 2.07 -5.45 32.74
N GLU A 176 1.61 -4.43 33.46
CA GLU A 176 0.67 -4.53 34.59
C GLU A 176 1.11 -5.60 35.61
N GLU A 177 2.38 -5.58 35.95
CA GLU A 177 3.00 -6.51 36.91
C GLU A 177 3.75 -5.72 37.99
N THR A 178 4.04 -6.37 39.11
CA THR A 178 4.86 -5.77 40.16
C THR A 178 6.32 -5.76 39.71
N VAL A 179 7.09 -4.75 40.13
CA VAL A 179 8.54 -4.69 39.85
C VAL A 179 9.26 -5.95 40.36
N ALA A 180 8.89 -6.48 41.54
CA ALA A 180 9.45 -7.72 42.06
C ALA A 180 9.22 -8.93 41.13
N ASN A 181 8.00 -9.14 40.63
CA ASN A 181 7.70 -10.20 39.66
C ASN A 181 8.45 -10.02 38.34
N PHE A 182 8.61 -8.77 37.87
CA PHE A 182 9.38 -8.47 36.66
C PHE A 182 10.85 -8.90 36.81
N ILE A 183 11.47 -8.58 37.95
CA ILE A 183 12.84 -9.02 38.28
C ILE A 183 12.89 -10.54 38.37
N ASP A 184 11.98 -11.15 39.14
CA ASP A 184 11.98 -12.60 39.41
C ASP A 184 11.83 -13.43 38.12
N ARG A 185 10.91 -13.05 37.22
CA ARG A 185 10.73 -13.80 35.96
C ARG A 185 11.94 -13.72 35.04
N HIS A 186 12.63 -12.58 34.98
CA HIS A 186 13.85 -12.44 34.19
C HIS A 186 15.00 -13.21 34.81
N CYS A 187 15.15 -13.17 36.13
CA CYS A 187 16.11 -14.02 36.85
C CYS A 187 15.86 -15.50 36.57
N ARG A 188 14.61 -15.96 36.66
CA ARG A 188 14.26 -17.37 36.38
C ARG A 188 14.52 -17.76 34.94
N ARG A 189 14.12 -16.93 33.97
CA ARG A 189 14.37 -17.20 32.55
C ARG A 189 15.88 -17.26 32.26
N ALA A 190 16.66 -16.31 32.75
CA ALA A 190 18.11 -16.30 32.55
C ALA A 190 18.88 -17.33 33.40
N GLY A 191 18.21 -18.03 34.33
CA GLY A 191 18.86 -18.95 35.26
C GLY A 191 19.71 -18.25 36.32
N VAL A 192 19.45 -16.97 36.59
CA VAL A 192 20.14 -16.17 37.61
C VAL A 192 19.49 -16.42 38.96
N TYR A 193 20.31 -16.77 39.94
CA TYR A 193 19.87 -16.86 41.32
C TYR A 193 20.22 -15.61 42.10
N TYR A 194 19.44 -15.33 43.14
CA TYR A 194 19.73 -14.23 44.05
C TYR A 194 19.51 -14.62 45.50
N TYR A 195 20.27 -13.97 46.39
CA TYR A 195 20.13 -14.08 47.84
C TYR A 195 20.48 -12.75 48.51
N PHE A 196 20.18 -12.64 49.80
CA PHE A 196 20.39 -11.41 50.58
C PHE A 196 21.60 -11.57 51.49
N ARG A 197 22.62 -10.75 51.27
CA ARG A 197 23.79 -10.67 52.15
C ARG A 197 23.53 -9.61 53.22
N GLN A 198 23.63 -10.01 54.48
CA GLN A 198 23.37 -9.13 55.63
C GLN A 198 24.65 -8.42 56.07
N ALA A 199 24.63 -7.09 56.21
CA ALA A 199 25.77 -6.35 56.73
C ALA A 199 26.08 -6.75 58.18
N ARG A 200 27.38 -6.87 58.52
CA ARG A 200 27.82 -7.01 59.91
C ARG A 200 27.85 -5.65 60.59
N LYS A 201 27.81 -5.63 61.93
CA LYS A 201 27.79 -4.39 62.72
C LYS A 201 28.97 -3.45 62.44
N ASP A 202 30.11 -4.01 62.02
CA ASP A 202 31.35 -3.28 61.74
C ASP A 202 31.56 -2.99 60.24
N ASP A 203 30.69 -3.52 59.35
CA ASP A 203 30.81 -3.43 57.89
C ASP A 203 29.82 -2.42 57.30
N GLY A 204 30.24 -1.16 57.20
CA GLY A 204 29.53 -0.14 56.43
C GLY A 204 28.07 0.12 56.87
N PRO A 205 27.19 0.57 55.94
CA PRO A 205 25.80 0.87 56.26
C PRO A 205 25.02 -0.41 56.61
N GLN A 206 24.31 -0.40 57.75
CA GLN A 206 23.54 -1.52 58.32
C GLN A 206 22.29 -1.85 57.48
N ARG A 207 22.47 -2.57 56.36
CA ARG A 207 21.39 -2.95 55.44
C ARG A 207 21.65 -4.27 54.72
N ASP A 208 20.63 -4.78 54.03
CA ASP A 208 20.69 -5.95 53.16
C ASP A 208 21.22 -5.61 51.76
N THR A 209 22.15 -6.41 51.23
CA THR A 209 22.64 -6.32 49.85
C THR A 209 22.05 -7.47 49.03
N LEU A 210 21.47 -7.15 47.88
CA LEU A 210 20.97 -8.15 46.93
C LEU A 210 22.13 -8.64 46.06
N VAL A 211 22.49 -9.92 46.18
CA VAL A 211 23.55 -10.53 45.36
C VAL A 211 22.91 -11.37 44.28
N LEU A 212 23.19 -11.08 43.02
CA LEU A 212 22.75 -11.85 41.86
C LEU A 212 23.95 -12.54 41.21
N SER A 213 23.82 -13.85 40.97
CA SER A 213 24.84 -14.62 40.28
C SER A 213 24.24 -15.73 39.43
N ASN A 214 25.01 -16.21 38.46
CA ASN A 214 24.67 -17.34 37.61
C ASN A 214 25.81 -18.38 37.56
N THR A 215 26.73 -18.36 38.53
CA THR A 215 27.84 -19.31 38.63
C THR A 215 28.00 -19.83 40.06
N ALA A 216 28.69 -20.96 40.23
CA ALA A 216 29.06 -21.47 41.57
C ALA A 216 30.12 -20.62 42.29
N ARG A 217 30.73 -19.62 41.64
CA ARG A 217 31.69 -18.70 42.27
C ARG A 217 31.00 -17.64 43.14
N GLY A 218 29.76 -17.28 42.79
CA GLY A 218 28.95 -16.32 43.54
C GLY A 218 28.46 -16.81 44.91
N TYR A 219 28.73 -18.08 45.27
CA TYR A 219 28.44 -18.60 46.60
C TYR A 219 29.40 -18.06 47.66
N MET A 220 28.87 -17.84 48.87
CA MET A 220 29.65 -17.44 50.02
C MET A 220 30.42 -18.65 50.60
N ARG A 221 31.75 -18.61 50.60
CA ARG A 221 32.60 -19.69 51.15
C ARG A 221 33.03 -19.37 52.57
N ALA A 222 32.69 -20.19 53.57
CA ALA A 222 33.27 -20.02 54.92
C ALA A 222 33.00 -21.12 55.96
N LEU A 223 32.04 -22.04 55.77
CA LEU A 223 31.53 -22.81 56.91
C LEU A 223 32.03 -24.26 56.91
N GLU A 224 32.88 -24.61 57.87
CA GLU A 224 33.33 -25.98 58.11
C GLU A 224 32.81 -26.45 59.46
N VAL A 225 31.93 -27.46 59.46
CA VAL A 225 31.24 -27.92 60.66
C VAL A 225 31.18 -29.45 60.69
N PRO A 226 31.26 -30.08 61.87
CA PRO A 226 31.10 -31.52 61.97
C PRO A 226 29.62 -31.93 61.82
N LEU A 227 29.38 -33.15 61.37
CA LEU A 227 28.11 -33.86 61.45
C LEU A 227 28.06 -34.61 62.79
N LEU A 228 27.24 -34.13 63.71
CA LEU A 228 27.10 -34.69 65.07
C LEU A 228 25.61 -34.86 65.40
N PRO A 229 25.08 -36.10 65.37
CA PRO A 229 23.72 -36.37 65.77
C PRO A 229 23.44 -35.94 67.21
N ASN A 230 22.23 -35.46 67.47
CA ASN A 230 21.82 -35.07 68.81
C ASN A 230 21.70 -36.33 69.70
N SER A 231 22.68 -36.56 70.58
CA SER A 231 22.83 -37.78 71.39
C SER A 231 22.30 -37.64 72.83
N GLY A 232 21.30 -36.78 73.04
CA GLY A 232 20.55 -36.67 74.30
C GLY A 232 21.15 -35.75 75.38
N LEU A 233 22.46 -35.48 75.32
CA LEU A 233 23.10 -34.36 76.02
C LEU A 233 23.33 -33.24 75.00
N VAL A 234 22.90 -32.01 75.33
CA VAL A 234 23.02 -30.86 74.43
C VAL A 234 24.50 -30.59 74.14
N SER A 235 24.93 -30.87 72.91
CA SER A 235 26.27 -30.48 72.44
C SER A 235 26.28 -28.99 72.15
N TRP A 236 27.20 -28.27 72.80
CA TRP A 236 27.44 -26.83 72.60
C TRP A 236 28.17 -26.52 71.29
N HIS A 237 28.64 -27.54 70.58
CA HIS A 237 29.35 -27.36 69.32
C HIS A 237 28.34 -27.12 68.19
N GLU A 238 28.57 -26.06 67.42
CA GLU A 238 27.87 -25.84 66.16
C GLU A 238 28.17 -26.99 65.19
N ALA A 239 27.13 -27.66 64.72
CA ALA A 239 27.20 -28.88 63.94
C ALA A 239 25.97 -29.02 63.01
N ILE A 240 26.12 -29.86 61.99
CA ILE A 240 24.95 -30.45 61.31
C ILE A 240 24.47 -31.61 62.18
N LEU A 241 23.19 -31.64 62.50
CA LEU A 241 22.59 -32.61 63.42
C LEU A 241 21.99 -33.80 62.66
N THR A 242 21.37 -33.53 61.51
CA THR A 242 20.84 -34.56 60.61
C THR A 242 21.15 -34.18 59.18
N LEU A 243 21.42 -35.17 58.33
CA LEU A 243 21.67 -34.98 56.92
C LEU A 243 21.01 -36.14 56.15
N ALA A 244 20.24 -35.81 55.12
CA ALA A 244 19.57 -36.76 54.25
C ALA A 244 19.75 -36.33 52.80
N VAL A 245 20.17 -37.27 51.94
CA VAL A 245 20.35 -37.05 50.50
C VAL A 245 19.23 -37.79 49.77
N THR A 246 18.52 -37.08 48.90
CA THR A 246 17.48 -37.64 48.04
C THR A 246 17.90 -37.45 46.58
N ARG A 247 17.86 -38.54 45.80
CA ARG A 247 18.05 -38.50 44.36
C ARG A 247 16.73 -38.79 43.63
N ALA A 248 16.35 -37.94 42.68
CA ALA A 248 15.08 -38.01 41.96
C ALA A 248 15.28 -38.16 40.45
N LEU A 249 14.27 -38.71 39.77
CA LEU A 249 14.22 -38.83 38.31
C LEU A 249 14.00 -37.44 37.68
N VAL A 250 14.82 -37.06 36.71
CA VAL A 250 14.68 -35.80 35.95
C VAL A 250 14.72 -36.06 34.43
N PRO A 251 14.25 -35.13 33.58
CA PRO A 251 14.41 -35.25 32.14
C PRO A 251 15.89 -35.35 31.72
N GLN A 252 16.17 -36.14 30.69
CA GLN A 252 17.53 -36.37 30.17
C GLN A 252 18.00 -35.23 29.28
N THR A 253 17.11 -34.69 28.45
CA THR A 253 17.46 -33.72 27.42
C THR A 253 16.52 -32.52 27.45
N VAL A 254 17.07 -31.32 27.29
CA VAL A 254 16.32 -30.10 27.03
C VAL A 254 16.58 -29.67 25.60
N ARG A 255 15.51 -29.46 24.83
CA ARG A 255 15.55 -28.93 23.46
C ARG A 255 14.79 -27.64 23.37
N GLU A 256 15.45 -26.61 22.88
CA GLU A 256 14.84 -25.30 22.63
C GLU A 256 14.81 -25.03 21.13
N ARG A 257 13.70 -24.48 20.65
CA ARG A 257 13.54 -24.08 19.24
C ARG A 257 12.87 -22.72 19.13
N ASP A 258 13.41 -21.82 18.34
CA ASP A 258 12.75 -20.53 18.09
C ASP A 258 12.69 -20.17 16.61
N HIS A 259 12.03 -19.05 16.33
CA HIS A 259 11.98 -18.46 15.00
C HIS A 259 12.38 -16.99 15.05
N ASN A 260 13.49 -16.66 14.40
CA ASN A 260 13.92 -15.29 14.20
C ASN A 260 13.57 -14.83 12.79
N TYR A 261 12.62 -13.89 12.70
CA TYR A 261 12.15 -13.39 11.41
C TYR A 261 13.21 -12.62 10.61
N ARG A 262 14.31 -12.18 11.24
CA ARG A 262 15.43 -11.49 10.58
C ARG A 262 16.33 -12.46 9.81
N ARG A 263 16.36 -13.71 10.23
CA ARG A 263 17.10 -14.81 9.61
C ARG A 263 16.19 -16.04 9.54
N PRO A 264 15.14 -16.01 8.71
CA PRO A 264 14.09 -17.01 8.72
C PRO A 264 14.58 -18.41 8.29
N ASP A 265 15.65 -18.47 7.50
CA ASP A 265 16.22 -19.71 6.97
C ASP A 265 17.21 -20.38 7.95
N ASP A 266 17.65 -19.67 8.98
CA ASP A 266 18.56 -20.21 9.99
C ASP A 266 17.76 -20.98 11.06
N PRO A 267 17.97 -22.30 11.21
CA PRO A 267 17.29 -23.05 12.24
C PRO A 267 17.85 -22.68 13.62
N LEU A 268 17.07 -21.94 14.40
CA LEU A 268 17.35 -21.71 15.82
C LEU A 268 16.87 -22.91 16.62
N GLN A 269 17.73 -23.93 16.71
CA GLN A 269 17.51 -25.16 17.49
C GLN A 269 18.76 -25.49 18.27
N VAL A 270 18.60 -25.79 19.55
CA VAL A 270 19.69 -26.14 20.45
C VAL A 270 19.27 -27.28 21.38
N GLU A 271 20.25 -28.00 21.88
CA GLU A 271 20.05 -29.14 22.77
C GLU A 271 21.10 -29.14 23.88
N SER A 272 20.66 -29.38 25.11
CA SER A 272 21.52 -29.61 26.27
C SER A 272 21.13 -30.92 26.95
N ILE A 273 22.14 -31.74 27.26
CA ILE A 273 21.95 -33.07 27.85
C ILE A 273 22.39 -33.04 29.30
N VAL A 274 21.53 -33.52 30.21
CA VAL A 274 21.79 -33.61 31.65
C VAL A 274 22.83 -34.69 31.95
N ALA A 275 22.61 -35.90 31.43
CA ALA A 275 23.55 -37.03 31.55
C ALA A 275 23.28 -38.06 30.44
N HIS A 276 24.31 -38.81 30.03
CA HIS A 276 24.19 -39.87 29.01
C HIS A 276 23.97 -41.26 29.65
N ASP A 277 24.78 -41.60 30.65
CA ASP A 277 24.87 -42.97 31.21
C ASP A 277 24.17 -43.12 32.58
N ASP A 278 23.38 -42.13 32.99
CA ASP A 278 22.68 -42.13 34.27
C ASP A 278 21.23 -42.63 34.12
N ARG A 279 20.84 -43.65 34.89
CA ARG A 279 19.46 -44.18 34.86
C ARG A 279 18.45 -43.31 35.63
N SER A 280 18.92 -42.31 36.37
CA SER A 280 18.06 -41.31 37.02
C SER A 280 17.74 -40.12 36.12
N VAL A 281 17.99 -40.24 34.81
CA VAL A 281 17.44 -39.35 33.79
C VAL A 281 16.58 -40.10 32.78
N PHE A 282 15.48 -39.49 32.31
CA PHE A 282 14.60 -40.11 31.31
C PHE A 282 13.82 -39.09 30.46
N GLY A 283 13.76 -39.29 29.14
CA GLY A 283 12.93 -38.50 28.23
C GLY A 283 13.47 -37.09 27.95
N SER A 284 12.69 -36.27 27.25
CA SER A 284 13.09 -34.90 26.87
C SER A 284 12.02 -33.85 27.13
N VAL A 285 12.46 -32.62 27.39
CA VAL A 285 11.63 -31.42 27.47
C VAL A 285 11.89 -30.60 26.21
N ASN A 286 10.86 -30.43 25.38
CA ASN A 286 10.96 -29.65 24.15
C ASN A 286 10.15 -28.36 24.31
N ARG A 287 10.78 -27.22 24.06
CA ARG A 287 10.17 -25.89 24.22
C ARG A 287 10.41 -25.06 22.98
N SER A 288 9.51 -24.11 22.72
CA SER A 288 9.60 -23.27 21.52
C SER A 288 9.14 -21.82 21.66
N ASN A 289 9.23 -21.29 22.88
CA ASN A 289 8.69 -19.95 23.19
C ASN A 289 9.55 -19.19 24.21
N GLU A 290 10.84 -19.53 24.32
CA GLU A 290 11.77 -18.88 25.26
C GLU A 290 12.43 -17.61 24.70
N HIS A 291 12.15 -17.25 23.45
CA HIS A 291 12.43 -15.93 22.84
C HIS A 291 13.90 -15.56 22.74
N PHE A 292 14.64 -16.39 22.01
CA PHE A 292 16.02 -16.14 21.65
C PHE A 292 16.18 -15.85 20.15
N HIS A 293 17.25 -15.14 19.80
CA HIS A 293 17.53 -14.67 18.44
C HIS A 293 18.80 -15.24 17.83
N THR A 294 19.68 -15.83 18.64
CA THR A 294 20.94 -16.46 18.23
C THR A 294 21.05 -17.88 18.81
N VAL A 295 21.92 -18.70 18.21
CA VAL A 295 22.19 -20.06 18.71
C VAL A 295 22.85 -20.00 20.09
N ASP A 296 23.75 -19.05 20.32
CA ASP A 296 24.46 -18.90 21.60
C ASP A 296 23.51 -18.53 22.75
N GLU A 297 22.57 -17.61 22.50
CA GLU A 297 21.53 -17.26 23.49
C GLU A 297 20.63 -18.45 23.79
N GLY A 298 20.21 -19.19 22.76
CA GLY A 298 19.44 -20.43 22.92
C GLY A 298 20.21 -21.46 23.75
N GLN A 299 21.50 -21.66 23.45
CA GLN A 299 22.35 -22.63 24.14
C GLN A 299 22.51 -22.27 25.61
N ALA A 300 22.70 -20.98 25.94
CA ALA A 300 22.77 -20.51 27.32
C ALA A 300 21.46 -20.77 28.10
N LEU A 301 20.29 -20.58 27.46
CA LEU A 301 18.99 -20.91 28.05
C LEU A 301 18.84 -22.42 28.27
N ALA A 302 19.16 -23.25 27.25
CA ALA A 302 19.10 -24.71 27.35
C ALA A 302 20.04 -25.25 28.44
N ASP A 303 21.24 -24.68 28.58
CA ASP A 303 22.20 -25.01 29.63
C ASP A 303 21.69 -24.58 31.01
N ALA A 304 21.06 -23.42 31.14
CA ALA A 304 20.42 -23.00 32.39
C ALA A 304 19.29 -23.95 32.80
N ARG A 305 18.48 -24.46 31.86
CA ARG A 305 17.46 -25.48 32.15
C ARG A 305 18.08 -26.82 32.51
N ARG A 306 19.13 -27.25 31.81
CA ARG A 306 19.88 -28.46 32.16
C ARG A 306 20.39 -28.36 33.59
N ASP A 307 21.06 -27.26 33.94
CA ASP A 307 21.60 -27.02 35.28
C ASP A 307 20.50 -27.03 36.34
N GLU A 308 19.34 -26.43 36.07
CA GLU A 308 18.15 -26.54 36.95
C GLU A 308 17.78 -28.01 37.21
N LEU A 309 17.68 -28.81 36.15
CA LEU A 309 17.35 -30.24 36.28
C LEU A 309 18.42 -31.02 37.05
N VAL A 310 19.71 -30.74 36.81
CA VAL A 310 20.82 -31.36 37.56
C VAL A 310 20.69 -31.06 39.05
N THR A 311 20.37 -29.83 39.43
CA THR A 311 20.21 -29.46 40.85
C THR A 311 18.96 -30.06 41.50
N ARG A 312 17.89 -30.31 40.73
CA ARG A 312 16.70 -31.04 41.20
C ARG A 312 16.93 -32.53 41.36
N GLN A 313 17.89 -33.07 40.61
CA GLN A 313 18.23 -34.48 40.64
C GLN A 313 18.78 -34.90 41.99
N THR A 314 19.59 -34.08 42.65
CA THR A 314 20.15 -34.34 43.99
C THR A 314 19.77 -33.23 44.96
N ARG A 315 18.91 -33.55 45.93
CA ARG A 315 18.50 -32.64 47.00
C ARG A 315 19.03 -33.14 48.34
N ILE A 316 19.65 -32.25 49.09
CA ILE A 316 20.20 -32.53 50.41
C ILE A 316 19.38 -31.76 51.43
N THR A 317 18.93 -32.42 52.49
CA THR A 317 18.12 -31.81 53.54
C THR A 317 18.69 -32.16 54.90
N GLY A 318 18.47 -31.32 55.90
CA GLY A 318 19.03 -31.56 57.21
C GLY A 318 18.60 -30.58 58.27
N THR A 319 19.07 -30.83 59.49
CA THR A 319 18.92 -29.93 60.63
C THR A 319 20.28 -29.54 61.19
N SER A 320 20.40 -28.35 61.77
CA SER A 320 21.65 -27.82 62.32
C SER A 320 21.38 -26.86 63.48
N ASN A 321 22.34 -26.70 64.38
CA ASN A 321 22.35 -25.66 65.42
C ASN A 321 23.31 -24.49 65.11
N VAL A 322 23.88 -24.42 63.88
CA VAL A 322 24.82 -23.38 63.47
C VAL A 322 24.08 -22.05 63.21
N ILE A 323 24.18 -21.08 64.10
CA ILE A 323 23.29 -19.91 64.06
C ILE A 323 23.55 -19.03 62.82
N GLY A 324 24.81 -18.86 62.46
CA GLY A 324 25.26 -17.98 61.38
C GLY A 324 25.03 -18.50 59.95
N MET A 325 24.41 -19.66 59.78
CA MET A 325 24.13 -20.24 58.46
C MET A 325 23.10 -19.38 57.69
N THR A 326 23.32 -19.16 56.39
CA THR A 326 22.38 -18.45 55.50
C THR A 326 22.32 -19.12 54.12
N PRO A 327 21.25 -18.90 53.34
CA PRO A 327 21.27 -19.28 51.92
C PRO A 327 22.44 -18.64 51.18
N GLY A 328 23.02 -19.37 50.23
CA GLY A 328 24.23 -18.97 49.50
C GLY A 328 25.54 -19.40 50.17
N MET A 329 25.52 -19.86 51.43
CA MET A 329 26.73 -20.36 52.09
C MET A 329 27.07 -21.79 51.68
N VAL A 330 28.35 -22.01 51.39
CA VAL A 330 28.95 -23.34 51.21
C VAL A 330 29.38 -23.90 52.56
N VAL A 331 28.86 -25.08 52.88
CA VAL A 331 29.10 -25.83 54.12
C VAL A 331 29.86 -27.11 53.81
N ARG A 332 30.97 -27.34 54.50
CA ARG A 332 31.75 -28.59 54.41
C ARG A 332 31.67 -29.36 55.71
N VAL A 333 31.37 -30.65 55.58
CA VAL A 333 31.36 -31.59 56.70
C VAL A 333 32.79 -32.05 56.97
N THR A 334 33.26 -31.92 58.21
CA THR A 334 34.68 -32.15 58.56
C THR A 334 34.99 -33.58 59.02
N ASN A 335 34.01 -34.28 59.59
CA ASN A 335 34.18 -35.60 60.22
C ASN A 335 33.46 -36.74 59.47
N ASP A 336 32.81 -36.44 58.34
CA ASP A 336 32.13 -37.40 57.48
C ASP A 336 32.25 -36.97 56.01
N THR A 337 32.06 -37.91 55.08
CA THR A 337 32.10 -37.63 53.64
C THR A 337 30.72 -37.82 53.02
N VAL A 338 30.28 -36.84 52.22
CA VAL A 338 29.01 -36.89 51.47
C VAL A 338 29.35 -37.18 50.01
N PRO A 339 29.19 -38.43 49.52
CA PRO A 339 29.64 -38.84 48.19
C PRO A 339 29.06 -37.98 47.05
N GLU A 340 27.79 -37.58 47.18
CA GLU A 340 27.09 -36.76 46.18
C GLU A 340 27.54 -35.29 46.19
N ALA A 341 28.28 -34.84 47.21
CA ALA A 341 28.70 -33.46 47.40
C ALA A 341 30.16 -33.35 47.91
N PRO A 342 31.16 -33.81 47.11
CA PRO A 342 32.55 -33.93 47.56
C PRO A 342 33.22 -32.59 47.90
N TYR A 343 32.72 -31.48 47.35
CA TYR A 343 33.27 -30.14 47.59
C TYR A 343 32.49 -29.34 48.65
N GLY A 344 31.53 -29.98 49.31
CA GLY A 344 30.58 -29.36 50.24
C GLY A 344 29.19 -29.17 49.64
N ILE A 345 28.27 -28.70 50.48
CA ILE A 345 26.87 -28.42 50.14
C ILE A 345 26.64 -26.91 50.17
N VAL A 346 25.85 -26.36 49.25
CA VAL A 346 25.42 -24.95 49.31
C VAL A 346 23.98 -24.87 49.77
N ILE A 347 23.71 -24.05 50.79
CA ILE A 347 22.37 -23.89 51.36
C ILE A 347 21.51 -23.08 50.36
N THR A 348 20.41 -23.68 49.91
CA THR A 348 19.45 -23.04 48.98
C THR A 348 18.21 -22.54 49.71
N LYS A 349 17.84 -23.19 50.82
CA LYS A 349 16.73 -22.78 51.69
C LYS A 349 17.06 -23.05 53.14
N LEU A 350 16.62 -22.16 54.02
CA LEU A 350 16.85 -22.20 55.44
C LEU A 350 15.60 -21.75 56.20
N VAL A 351 15.22 -22.54 57.20
CA VAL A 351 14.18 -22.19 58.17
C VAL A 351 14.82 -22.21 59.54
N THR A 352 15.00 -21.03 60.13
CA THR A 352 15.56 -20.85 61.47
C THR A 352 14.43 -20.59 62.45
N THR A 353 14.36 -21.37 63.53
CA THR A 353 13.36 -21.21 64.58
C THR A 353 14.04 -21.03 65.92
N GLY A 354 13.46 -20.20 66.79
CA GLY A 354 13.96 -20.00 68.14
C GLY A 354 12.91 -19.37 69.05
N SER A 355 12.99 -19.63 70.35
CA SER A 355 12.11 -19.01 71.34
C SER A 355 12.78 -18.92 72.71
N ARG A 356 12.19 -18.18 73.65
CA ARG A 356 12.69 -18.15 75.04
C ARG A 356 12.72 -19.55 75.71
N LYS A 357 11.99 -20.53 75.16
CA LYS A 357 11.90 -21.90 75.68
C LYS A 357 12.79 -22.90 74.93
N GLN A 358 13.24 -22.55 73.73
CA GLN A 358 13.91 -23.48 72.82
C GLN A 358 15.06 -22.77 72.12
N SER A 359 16.25 -23.37 72.18
CA SER A 359 17.43 -22.91 71.47
C SER A 359 17.19 -22.82 69.96
N VAL A 360 17.97 -21.98 69.30
CA VAL A 360 17.90 -21.80 67.86
C VAL A 360 18.21 -23.11 67.13
N THR A 361 17.35 -23.47 66.20
CA THR A 361 17.53 -24.62 65.32
C THR A 361 17.26 -24.22 63.88
N ASN A 362 18.00 -24.83 62.97
CA ASN A 362 17.90 -24.64 61.54
C ASN A 362 17.42 -25.92 60.87
N THR A 363 16.46 -25.80 59.97
CA THR A 363 16.15 -26.82 58.97
C THR A 363 16.55 -26.28 57.61
N PHE A 364 17.33 -27.02 56.84
CA PHE A 364 17.88 -26.53 55.58
C PHE A 364 17.63 -27.49 54.43
N GLU A 365 17.66 -26.91 53.24
CA GLU A 365 17.80 -27.60 51.97
C GLU A 365 19.05 -27.09 51.27
N ALA A 366 19.74 -27.99 50.59
CA ALA A 366 21.01 -27.73 49.96
C ALA A 366 21.19 -28.56 48.69
N ILE A 367 22.13 -28.14 47.85
CA ILE A 367 22.60 -28.88 46.68
C ILE A 367 24.13 -29.03 46.75
N PRO A 368 24.74 -29.92 45.96
CA PRO A 368 26.20 -29.98 45.86
C PRO A 368 26.81 -28.65 45.44
N ALA A 369 27.82 -28.14 46.17
CA ALA A 369 28.36 -26.79 45.99
C ALA A 369 29.15 -26.56 44.69
N HIS A 370 29.49 -27.62 43.96
CA HIS A 370 30.14 -27.52 42.65
C HIS A 370 29.13 -27.32 41.51
N LEU A 371 27.84 -27.55 41.77
CA LEU A 371 26.76 -27.30 40.83
C LEU A 371 26.25 -25.87 40.99
N THR A 372 25.80 -25.28 39.89
CA THR A 372 25.20 -23.95 39.90
C THR A 372 23.70 -24.07 40.16
N TYR A 373 23.20 -23.43 41.22
CA TYR A 373 21.78 -23.35 41.51
C TYR A 373 21.09 -22.54 40.43
N ARG A 374 20.00 -23.08 39.89
CA ARG A 374 19.10 -22.39 38.98
C ARG A 374 17.70 -22.43 39.58
N PRO A 375 17.01 -21.29 39.68
CA PRO A 375 15.62 -21.31 40.12
C PRO A 375 14.74 -22.04 39.11
N GLU A 376 13.71 -22.74 39.59
CA GLU A 376 12.75 -23.42 38.72
C GLU A 376 12.07 -22.44 37.76
N TYR A 377 12.04 -22.79 36.47
CA TYR A 377 11.37 -21.99 35.44
C TYR A 377 10.28 -22.78 34.71
N ASP A 378 9.05 -22.50 35.11
CA ASP A 378 7.80 -22.97 34.51
C ASP A 378 7.12 -21.78 33.79
N PRO A 379 7.25 -21.64 32.46
CA PRO A 379 6.80 -20.44 31.75
C PRO A 379 5.32 -20.08 31.99
N PRO A 380 4.34 -21.02 31.99
CA PRO A 380 2.95 -20.73 32.36
C PRO A 380 2.74 -20.07 33.73
N LYS A 381 3.61 -20.37 34.71
CA LYS A 381 3.51 -19.82 36.08
C LYS A 381 4.33 -18.55 36.27
N HIS A 382 5.53 -18.54 35.70
CA HIS A 382 6.54 -17.52 36.02
C HIS A 382 6.65 -16.42 34.97
N TRP A 383 6.17 -16.61 33.74
CA TRP A 383 6.25 -15.60 32.69
C TRP A 383 4.97 -14.76 32.58
N ARG A 384 5.08 -13.56 32.01
CA ARG A 384 3.95 -12.66 31.78
C ARG A 384 3.33 -12.92 30.41
N TRP A 385 2.10 -13.40 30.40
CA TRP A 385 1.33 -13.71 29.19
C TRP A 385 0.20 -12.69 28.96
N ILE A 386 0.03 -12.24 27.71
CA ILE A 386 -0.99 -11.28 27.28
C ILE A 386 -2.02 -12.00 26.42
N GLY A 387 -3.19 -12.26 26.98
CA GLY A 387 -4.28 -12.98 26.29
C GLY A 387 -5.13 -12.14 25.34
N GLY A 388 -4.88 -10.82 25.24
CA GLY A 388 -5.66 -9.87 24.44
C GLY A 388 -4.81 -8.94 23.59
N THR A 389 -5.45 -7.89 23.05
CA THR A 389 -4.75 -6.86 22.27
C THR A 389 -4.35 -5.68 23.14
N LEU A 390 -3.13 -5.19 22.97
CA LEU A 390 -2.68 -3.93 23.55
C LEU A 390 -3.01 -2.76 22.61
N ILE A 391 -3.08 -1.56 23.18
CA ILE A 391 -3.33 -0.33 22.44
C ILE A 391 -2.02 0.43 22.28
N GLY A 392 -1.74 0.84 21.04
CA GLY A 392 -0.65 1.75 20.75
C GLY A 392 -0.99 2.77 19.69
N THR A 393 -0.07 3.70 19.48
CA THR A 393 -0.21 4.81 18.54
C THR A 393 1.07 4.95 17.74
N ILE A 394 0.92 5.12 16.42
CA ILE A 394 2.05 5.27 15.51
C ILE A 394 2.74 6.63 15.70
N GLU A 395 4.07 6.63 15.83
CA GLU A 395 4.88 7.86 15.90
C GLU A 395 5.42 8.29 14.52
N SER A 396 5.76 9.57 14.37
CA SER A 396 6.64 10.08 13.30
C SER A 396 8.05 10.40 13.85
N GLY A 397 9.01 10.72 12.99
CA GLY A 397 10.35 11.17 13.43
C GLY A 397 10.29 12.62 13.90
N ASP A 398 10.03 13.53 12.96
CA ASP A 398 10.08 14.99 13.17
C ASP A 398 8.72 15.67 12.95
N ASP A 399 7.62 15.07 13.45
CA ASP A 399 6.24 15.54 13.22
C ASP A 399 5.86 15.63 11.73
N GLU A 400 6.58 14.88 10.90
CA GLU A 400 6.28 14.66 9.50
C GLU A 400 4.90 14.05 9.30
N PRO A 401 4.27 14.23 8.11
CA PRO A 401 2.98 13.64 7.80
C PRO A 401 3.02 12.10 7.66
N TYR A 402 4.21 11.50 7.66
CA TYR A 402 4.42 10.06 7.50
C TYR A 402 4.93 9.40 8.78
N ALA A 403 4.60 8.13 8.96
CA ALA A 403 5.05 7.36 10.10
C ALA A 403 6.55 7.10 10.06
N TRP A 404 7.16 7.00 11.24
CA TRP A 404 8.55 6.61 11.38
C TRP A 404 8.68 5.10 11.18
N MET A 405 9.10 4.71 9.98
CA MET A 405 9.45 3.34 9.62
C MET A 405 10.96 3.15 9.55
N ASP A 406 11.42 1.94 9.87
CA ASP A 406 12.80 1.54 9.60
C ASP A 406 12.96 0.91 8.20
N GLU A 407 14.19 0.54 7.84
CA GLU A 407 14.54 -0.08 6.55
C GLU A 407 13.81 -1.41 6.27
N HIS A 408 13.24 -2.04 7.30
CA HIS A 408 12.48 -3.28 7.20
C HIS A 408 10.96 -3.06 7.23
N GLY A 409 10.50 -1.80 7.28
CA GLY A 409 9.09 -1.44 7.31
C GLY A 409 8.40 -1.73 8.65
N ARG A 410 9.15 -1.77 9.76
CA ARG A 410 8.60 -1.76 11.13
C ARG A 410 8.23 -0.34 11.52
N TYR A 411 7.11 -0.19 12.21
CA TYR A 411 6.64 1.10 12.69
C TYR A 411 7.08 1.34 14.13
N ARG A 412 7.45 2.57 14.47
CA ARG A 412 7.59 2.98 15.87
C ARG A 412 6.22 3.16 16.51
N VAL A 413 5.96 2.36 17.54
CA VAL A 413 4.67 2.35 18.24
C VAL A 413 4.85 2.77 19.68
N LYS A 414 4.14 3.82 20.06
CA LYS A 414 4.01 4.25 21.45
C LYS A 414 2.84 3.52 22.10
N PHE A 415 3.11 2.76 23.15
CA PHE A 415 2.05 2.08 23.91
C PHE A 415 1.29 3.05 24.81
N GLN A 416 -0.02 2.87 24.92
CA GLN A 416 -0.85 3.71 25.80
C GLN A 416 -0.70 3.34 27.28
N PHE A 417 -0.28 2.11 27.60
CA PHE A 417 -0.03 1.71 28.99
C PHE A 417 1.29 2.27 29.55
N ALA A 418 2.22 2.70 28.69
CA ALA A 418 3.51 3.21 29.13
C ALA A 418 3.32 4.58 29.80
N ARG A 419 3.45 4.61 31.13
CA ARG A 419 3.13 5.79 31.96
C ARG A 419 4.20 6.87 31.89
N HIS A 420 5.47 6.47 31.73
CA HIS A 420 6.59 7.39 31.71
C HIS A 420 6.65 8.16 30.38
N SER A 421 6.68 9.49 30.47
CA SER A 421 6.92 10.36 29.33
C SER A 421 8.42 10.42 29.03
N GLY A 422 8.86 9.68 28.01
CA GLY A 422 10.21 9.79 27.46
C GLY A 422 10.27 10.79 26.30
N LYS A 423 11.48 11.08 25.82
CA LYS A 423 11.65 11.71 24.50
C LYS A 423 11.00 10.82 23.43
N ARG A 424 10.54 11.41 22.34
CA ARG A 424 10.02 10.64 21.20
C ARG A 424 11.01 9.56 20.77
N GLY A 425 10.54 8.39 20.35
CA GLY A 425 11.43 7.27 20.01
C GLY A 425 11.86 6.43 21.21
N THR A 426 12.11 7.05 22.37
CA THR A 426 12.71 6.36 23.54
C THR A 426 11.79 5.37 24.24
N ASN A 427 10.48 5.62 24.23
CA ASN A 427 9.45 4.73 24.78
C ASN A 427 8.58 4.12 23.67
N SER A 428 9.13 4.00 22.45
CA SER A 428 8.42 3.49 21.28
C SER A 428 9.12 2.27 20.69
N MET A 429 8.36 1.19 20.55
CA MET A 429 8.90 -0.11 20.13
C MET A 429 8.78 -0.25 18.60
N PRO A 430 9.81 -0.77 17.90
CA PRO A 430 9.76 -1.02 16.47
C PRO A 430 8.99 -2.32 16.19
N LEU A 431 7.75 -2.22 15.71
CA LEU A 431 6.87 -3.38 15.50
C LEU A 431 6.58 -3.66 14.02
N ARG A 432 6.56 -4.94 13.66
CA ARG A 432 6.06 -5.40 12.35
C ARG A 432 4.53 -5.27 12.31
N GLN A 433 4.01 -4.97 11.12
CA GLN A 433 2.58 -4.98 10.85
C GLN A 433 2.16 -6.31 10.23
N LEU A 434 1.10 -6.91 10.77
CA LEU A 434 0.39 -8.02 10.15
C LEU A 434 -0.27 -7.51 8.86
N ARG A 435 0.09 -8.12 7.73
CA ARG A 435 -0.43 -7.75 6.41
C ARG A 435 -1.32 -8.86 5.87
N THR A 436 -2.35 -8.49 5.12
CA THR A 436 -3.22 -9.43 4.42
C THR A 436 -2.46 -10.26 3.38
N SER A 437 -1.44 -9.67 2.75
CA SER A 437 -0.53 -10.36 1.82
C SER A 437 0.85 -9.71 1.86
N ALA A 438 1.90 -10.52 1.96
CA ALA A 438 3.29 -10.08 1.98
C ALA A 438 4.21 -11.11 1.30
N SER A 439 5.08 -10.63 0.40
CA SER A 439 6.19 -11.36 -0.19
C SER A 439 7.27 -10.35 -0.62
N PHE A 440 8.45 -10.83 -1.04
CA PHE A 440 9.53 -9.95 -1.50
C PHE A 440 9.17 -9.16 -2.77
N HIS A 441 8.43 -9.79 -3.71
CA HIS A 441 8.09 -9.18 -4.99
C HIS A 441 6.67 -8.58 -5.06
N GLY A 442 5.86 -8.71 -4.00
CA GLY A 442 4.49 -8.22 -4.02
C GLY A 442 3.72 -8.42 -2.71
N GLY A 443 2.61 -7.71 -2.57
CA GLY A 443 1.74 -7.79 -1.39
C GLY A 443 0.87 -6.54 -1.25
N LEU A 444 0.15 -6.46 -0.14
CA LEU A 444 -0.69 -5.30 0.21
C LEU A 444 -0.06 -4.56 1.39
N HIS A 445 0.49 -3.38 1.13
CA HIS A 445 0.96 -2.45 2.16
C HIS A 445 0.19 -1.14 2.05
N ILE A 446 -0.64 -0.87 3.05
CA ILE A 446 -1.33 0.41 3.23
C ILE A 446 -0.63 1.13 4.39
N PRO A 447 0.14 2.20 4.12
CA PRO A 447 0.92 2.85 5.17
C PRO A 447 0.05 3.40 6.29
N LEU A 448 0.44 3.16 7.53
CA LEU A 448 -0.17 3.81 8.68
C LEU A 448 0.38 5.23 8.80
N LEU A 449 -0.47 6.18 9.19
CA LEU A 449 -0.07 7.57 9.42
C LEU A 449 0.26 7.80 10.91
N PRO A 450 1.03 8.83 11.23
CA PRO A 450 1.27 9.23 12.61
C PRO A 450 -0.05 9.45 13.35
N ARG A 451 -0.04 9.17 14.65
CA ARG A 451 -1.21 9.25 15.53
C ARG A 451 -2.32 8.23 15.24
N THR A 452 -2.16 7.35 14.25
CA THR A 452 -3.10 6.25 14.02
C THR A 452 -3.10 5.31 15.23
N GLU A 453 -4.28 5.01 15.76
CA GLU A 453 -4.43 4.03 16.82
C GLU A 453 -4.39 2.62 16.24
N VAL A 454 -3.60 1.76 16.87
CA VAL A 454 -3.40 0.38 16.45
C VAL A 454 -3.68 -0.60 17.58
N ARG A 455 -4.10 -1.80 17.19
CA ARG A 455 -4.19 -2.96 18.08
C ARG A 455 -2.92 -3.79 17.89
N ILE A 456 -2.30 -4.16 18.99
CA ILE A 456 -1.04 -4.90 19.04
C ILE A 456 -1.32 -6.26 19.67
N ILE A 457 -0.87 -7.33 19.04
CA ILE A 457 -1.05 -8.69 19.54
C ILE A 457 0.30 -9.30 19.92
N ALA A 458 0.26 -10.16 20.93
CA ALA A 458 1.40 -10.95 21.38
C ALA A 458 1.41 -12.33 20.70
N THR A 459 2.50 -12.64 19.98
CA THR A 459 2.68 -13.97 19.38
C THR A 459 2.82 -15.01 20.49
N GLN A 460 2.01 -16.07 20.45
CA GLN A 460 1.92 -17.08 21.52
C GLN A 460 1.66 -16.46 22.91
N ALA A 461 0.97 -15.31 22.96
CA ALA A 461 0.72 -14.52 24.16
C ALA A 461 1.98 -13.97 24.88
N ASN A 462 3.18 -14.08 24.31
CA ASN A 462 4.41 -13.62 24.97
C ASN A 462 4.52 -12.09 24.95
N CYS A 463 4.66 -11.45 26.12
CA CYS A 463 4.68 -9.99 26.25
C CYS A 463 5.78 -9.28 25.45
N ASP A 464 6.88 -9.97 25.15
CA ASP A 464 8.00 -9.39 24.40
C ASP A 464 7.88 -9.63 22.87
N ARG A 465 6.93 -10.47 22.43
CA ARG A 465 6.71 -10.84 21.02
C ARG A 465 5.54 -10.10 20.39
N LEU A 466 5.64 -8.78 20.32
CA LEU A 466 4.54 -7.93 19.88
C LEU A 466 4.56 -7.68 18.36
N LEU A 467 3.37 -7.53 17.77
CA LEU A 467 3.18 -7.10 16.39
C LEU A 467 1.87 -6.31 16.23
N ILE A 468 1.82 -5.40 15.25
CA ILE A 468 0.62 -4.63 14.95
C ILE A 468 -0.37 -5.52 14.20
N ALA A 469 -1.54 -5.81 14.78
CA ALA A 469 -2.57 -6.61 14.15
C ALA A 469 -3.40 -5.81 13.13
N GLY A 470 -3.63 -4.53 13.40
CA GLY A 470 -4.44 -3.66 12.55
C GLY A 470 -4.64 -2.27 13.16
N ALA A 471 -5.19 -1.37 12.36
CA ALA A 471 -5.55 -0.01 12.78
C ALA A 471 -7.05 0.09 13.09
N VAL A 472 -7.39 0.99 14.01
CA VAL A 472 -8.78 1.32 14.34
C VAL A 472 -9.02 2.81 14.13
N HIS A 473 -10.24 3.17 13.73
CA HIS A 473 -10.66 4.57 13.67
C HIS A 473 -11.07 5.05 15.06
N ASP A 474 -10.95 6.36 15.31
CA ASP A 474 -11.34 6.99 16.57
C ASP A 474 -12.50 7.98 16.34
N TYR A 475 -13.10 8.51 17.41
CA TYR A 475 -14.24 9.40 17.30
C TYR A 475 -13.92 10.73 16.60
N ALA A 476 -12.70 11.26 16.81
CA ALA A 476 -12.25 12.49 16.16
C ALA A 476 -11.89 12.25 14.67
N ARG A 477 -11.46 11.02 14.34
CA ARG A 477 -11.04 10.58 13.01
C ARG A 477 -11.88 9.39 12.57
N ARG A 478 -13.15 9.70 12.30
CA ARG A 478 -14.17 8.75 11.85
C ARG A 478 -13.74 7.98 10.60
N ASP A 479 -14.31 6.78 10.46
CA ASP A 479 -14.22 6.00 9.23
C ASP A 479 -14.75 6.78 8.01
N LEU A 480 -14.25 6.43 6.82
CA LEU A 480 -14.73 6.95 5.55
C LEU A 480 -16.11 6.39 5.18
N VAL A 481 -16.48 5.22 5.69
CA VAL A 481 -17.81 4.61 5.49
C VAL A 481 -18.61 4.75 6.78
N HIS A 482 -19.68 5.54 6.74
CA HIS A 482 -20.48 5.84 7.94
C HIS A 482 -21.95 6.13 7.61
N GLY A 483 -22.82 6.00 8.62
CA GLY A 483 -24.27 6.19 8.46
C GLY A 483 -24.72 7.63 8.16
N LYS A 484 -23.91 8.66 8.48
CA LYS A 484 -24.25 10.04 8.15
C LYS A 484 -24.13 10.31 6.65
N GLU A 485 -24.98 11.20 6.15
CA GLU A 485 -24.95 11.69 4.77
C GLU A 485 -25.02 10.60 3.67
N GLY A 486 -25.53 9.41 3.97
CA GLY A 486 -25.70 8.32 3.00
C GLY A 486 -24.38 7.70 2.50
N TRP A 487 -23.36 7.58 3.35
CA TRP A 487 -22.06 6.99 2.97
C TRP A 487 -21.92 5.50 3.33
N TYR A 488 -22.98 4.89 3.89
CA TYR A 488 -22.97 3.52 4.39
C TYR A 488 -22.95 2.43 3.30
N SER A 489 -23.38 2.76 2.08
CA SER A 489 -23.45 1.86 0.92
C SER A 489 -22.15 1.81 0.09
N ARG A 490 -21.07 2.42 0.59
CA ARG A 490 -19.82 2.57 -0.15
C ARG A 490 -18.81 1.50 0.22
N THR A 491 -18.16 0.98 -0.80
CA THR A 491 -16.85 0.33 -0.67
C THR A 491 -15.79 1.30 -1.17
N VAL A 492 -14.83 1.67 -0.32
CA VAL A 492 -13.81 2.66 -0.68
C VAL A 492 -12.43 2.24 -0.23
N PHE A 493 -11.49 2.25 -1.17
CA PHE A 493 -10.08 2.32 -0.88
C PHE A 493 -9.62 3.77 -1.10
N ARG A 494 -9.05 4.38 -0.08
CA ARG A 494 -8.55 5.75 -0.15
C ARG A 494 -7.13 5.81 0.40
N SER A 495 -6.23 6.46 -0.34
CA SER A 495 -4.86 6.63 0.13
C SER A 495 -4.83 7.46 1.42
N PRO A 496 -3.97 7.13 2.40
CA PRO A 496 -4.11 7.64 3.76
C PRO A 496 -4.00 9.17 3.89
N LEU A 497 -3.04 9.79 3.19
CA LEU A 497 -2.71 11.20 3.38
C LEU A 497 -3.52 12.13 2.47
N LEU A 498 -3.30 12.05 1.15
CA LEU A 498 -3.88 12.99 0.19
C LEU A 498 -5.24 12.53 -0.34
N GLY A 499 -5.50 11.22 -0.38
CA GLY A 499 -6.83 10.68 -0.64
C GLY A 499 -7.17 10.37 -2.10
N ASN A 500 -6.20 9.89 -2.88
CA ASN A 500 -6.49 9.13 -4.11
C ASN A 500 -7.44 7.99 -3.76
N LYS A 501 -8.41 7.68 -4.61
CA LYS A 501 -9.46 6.73 -4.24
C LYS A 501 -9.91 5.84 -5.39
N LEU A 502 -10.22 4.62 -5.01
CA LEU A 502 -11.08 3.70 -5.74
C LEU A 502 -12.36 3.54 -4.91
N ARG A 503 -13.50 3.85 -5.49
CA ARG A 503 -14.79 3.84 -4.80
C ARG A 503 -15.83 3.10 -5.63
N PHE A 504 -16.56 2.21 -4.99
CA PHE A 504 -17.79 1.61 -5.49
C PHE A 504 -18.95 2.10 -4.61
N GLU A 505 -20.00 2.59 -5.25
CA GLU A 505 -21.28 2.95 -4.63
C GLU A 505 -22.27 1.83 -4.95
N ASP A 506 -22.87 1.27 -3.90
CA ASP A 506 -23.82 0.15 -3.98
C ASP A 506 -25.20 0.55 -3.43
N LEU A 507 -25.51 1.85 -3.50
CA LEU A 507 -26.85 2.33 -3.19
C LEU A 507 -27.78 1.95 -4.33
N LYS A 508 -28.82 1.16 -4.03
CA LYS A 508 -29.77 0.66 -5.02
C LYS A 508 -30.31 1.77 -5.94
N GLY A 509 -30.17 1.58 -7.25
CA GLY A 509 -30.57 2.52 -8.30
C GLY A 509 -29.64 3.72 -8.49
N HIS A 510 -28.53 3.76 -7.75
CA HIS A 510 -27.51 4.82 -7.78
C HIS A 510 -26.10 4.22 -7.82
N GLU A 511 -25.97 3.02 -8.37
CA GLU A 511 -24.75 2.25 -8.43
C GLU A 511 -23.70 2.95 -9.29
N GLY A 512 -22.44 2.91 -8.87
CA GLY A 512 -21.38 3.54 -9.64
C GLY A 512 -19.98 3.23 -9.15
N ALA A 513 -19.01 3.37 -10.05
CA ALA A 513 -17.60 3.15 -9.74
C ALA A 513 -16.79 4.41 -10.06
N LYS A 514 -15.76 4.69 -9.27
CA LYS A 514 -14.88 5.83 -9.48
C LYS A 514 -13.44 5.51 -9.11
N LEU A 515 -12.54 5.74 -10.07
CA LEU A 515 -11.10 5.84 -9.84
C LEU A 515 -10.70 7.31 -9.95
N ALA A 516 -10.10 7.87 -8.89
CA ALA A 516 -9.77 9.28 -8.85
C ALA A 516 -8.43 9.55 -8.18
N SER A 517 -7.66 10.43 -8.80
CA SER A 517 -6.46 11.05 -8.24
C SER A 517 -6.77 12.47 -7.80
N VAL A 518 -6.18 12.89 -6.69
CA VAL A 518 -6.23 14.30 -6.24
C VAL A 518 -5.34 15.16 -7.12
N PHE A 519 -4.27 14.57 -7.65
CA PHE A 519 -3.38 15.24 -8.59
C PHE A 519 -4.10 15.50 -9.93
N ALA A 520 -4.08 16.76 -10.38
CA ALA A 520 -4.78 17.26 -11.57
C ALA A 520 -6.30 16.98 -11.61
N LYS A 521 -6.92 16.60 -10.48
CA LYS A 521 -8.33 16.17 -10.39
C LYS A 521 -8.70 15.12 -11.45
N SER A 522 -7.77 14.23 -11.78
CA SER A 522 -7.96 13.20 -12.80
C SER A 522 -8.88 12.09 -12.29
N SER A 523 -9.93 11.74 -13.03
CA SER A 523 -10.81 10.64 -12.66
C SER A 523 -11.49 9.95 -13.83
N VAL A 524 -11.83 8.68 -13.61
CA VAL A 524 -12.75 7.87 -14.42
C VAL A 524 -13.95 7.54 -13.53
N SER A 525 -15.14 7.93 -13.96
CA SER A 525 -16.39 7.70 -13.22
C SER A 525 -17.36 6.92 -14.11
N LEU A 526 -18.04 5.93 -13.53
CA LEU A 526 -18.94 4.98 -14.22
C LEU A 526 -20.28 4.86 -13.47
N GLY A 527 -21.36 4.58 -14.20
CA GLY A 527 -22.70 4.37 -13.67
C GLY A 527 -23.41 5.68 -13.34
N TYR A 528 -23.93 5.80 -12.13
CA TYR A 528 -24.66 6.98 -11.67
C TYR A 528 -23.69 8.11 -11.25
N LEU A 529 -23.68 9.20 -12.02
CA LEU A 529 -22.77 10.33 -11.82
C LEU A 529 -23.45 11.42 -10.98
N VAL A 530 -22.75 11.87 -9.92
CA VAL A 530 -23.25 12.90 -9.01
C VAL A 530 -22.30 14.10 -8.91
N ASP A 531 -22.87 15.25 -8.59
CA ASP A 531 -22.11 16.45 -8.20
C ASP A 531 -21.58 16.36 -6.75
N SER A 532 -20.93 17.43 -6.26
CA SER A 532 -20.42 17.51 -4.89
C SER A 532 -21.52 17.45 -3.82
N GLU A 533 -22.75 17.81 -4.17
CA GLU A 533 -23.94 17.79 -3.32
C GLU A 533 -24.73 16.47 -3.43
N LYS A 534 -24.21 15.50 -4.18
CA LYS A 534 -24.81 14.17 -4.44
C LYS A 534 -26.06 14.22 -5.33
N ARG A 535 -26.30 15.33 -6.03
CA ARG A 535 -27.39 15.42 -7.01
C ARG A 535 -26.97 14.76 -8.30
N LYS A 536 -27.95 14.15 -8.98
CA LYS A 536 -27.74 13.53 -10.29
C LYS A 536 -27.17 14.56 -11.26
N ARG A 537 -26.02 14.24 -11.84
CA ARG A 537 -25.40 15.01 -12.93
C ARG A 537 -25.54 14.28 -14.27
N GLY A 538 -25.59 12.95 -14.25
CA GLY A 538 -25.74 12.13 -15.45
C GLY A 538 -25.60 10.64 -15.19
N GLU A 539 -25.60 9.85 -16.24
CA GLU A 539 -25.42 8.40 -16.24
C GLU A 539 -24.42 8.00 -17.34
N GLY A 540 -23.78 6.84 -17.21
CA GLY A 540 -22.83 6.32 -18.19
C GLY A 540 -21.39 6.40 -17.71
N PHE A 541 -20.47 6.98 -18.51
CA PHE A 541 -19.07 7.16 -18.12
C PHE A 541 -18.57 8.58 -18.35
N GLU A 542 -17.65 9.02 -17.50
CA GLU A 542 -16.94 10.29 -17.64
C GLU A 542 -15.45 10.09 -17.35
N VAL A 543 -14.61 10.59 -18.25
CA VAL A 543 -13.16 10.74 -18.02
C VAL A 543 -12.85 12.23 -17.95
N ALA A 544 -12.30 12.68 -16.82
CA ALA A 544 -12.04 14.10 -16.57
C ALA A 544 -10.62 14.30 -16.02
N THR A 545 -9.94 15.37 -16.44
CA THR A 545 -8.63 15.80 -15.93
C THR A 545 -8.48 17.31 -16.11
N GLN A 546 -7.81 17.99 -15.18
CA GLN A 546 -7.35 19.37 -15.33
C GLN A 546 -5.93 19.47 -15.90
N GLY A 547 -5.27 18.32 -16.14
CA GLY A 547 -3.98 18.23 -16.82
C GLY A 547 -4.14 17.84 -18.30
N TRP A 548 -3.09 17.25 -18.88
CA TRP A 548 -3.14 16.74 -20.25
C TRP A 548 -3.93 15.42 -20.34
N GLY A 549 -4.81 15.33 -21.33
CA GLY A 549 -5.52 14.10 -21.71
C GLY A 549 -5.04 13.60 -23.06
N THR A 550 -4.87 12.29 -23.23
CA THR A 550 -4.46 11.69 -24.50
C THR A 550 -5.06 10.30 -24.60
N VAL A 551 -5.75 10.02 -25.72
CA VAL A 551 -6.25 8.68 -26.08
C VAL A 551 -5.46 8.22 -27.30
N ARG A 552 -4.75 7.08 -27.21
CA ARG A 552 -3.92 6.54 -28.29
C ARG A 552 -4.21 5.05 -28.46
N ALA A 553 -4.40 4.63 -29.70
CA ALA A 553 -4.54 3.23 -30.07
C ALA A 553 -3.75 2.98 -31.36
N THR A 554 -2.64 2.24 -31.26
CA THR A 554 -1.69 2.04 -32.38
C THR A 554 -2.28 1.22 -33.52
N LYS A 555 -3.28 0.39 -33.23
CA LYS A 555 -4.06 -0.33 -34.24
C LYS A 555 -5.22 0.51 -34.82
N GLY A 556 -5.49 1.70 -34.31
CA GLY A 556 -6.62 2.55 -34.72
C GLY A 556 -7.63 2.79 -33.58
N LEU A 557 -8.47 3.81 -33.73
CA LEU A 557 -9.49 4.22 -32.77
C LEU A 557 -10.87 4.28 -33.46
N PHE A 558 -11.85 3.54 -32.92
CA PHE A 558 -13.25 3.60 -33.35
C PHE A 558 -14.08 4.27 -32.27
N VAL A 559 -14.76 5.37 -32.60
CA VAL A 559 -15.68 6.09 -31.70
C VAL A 559 -17.05 6.07 -32.36
N SER A 560 -18.01 5.41 -31.72
CA SER A 560 -19.33 5.20 -32.31
C SER A 560 -20.47 5.47 -31.34
N ALA A 561 -21.55 6.02 -31.88
CA ALA A 561 -22.88 6.09 -31.25
C ALA A 561 -23.85 5.05 -31.84
N ASP A 562 -23.38 4.15 -32.70
CA ASP A 562 -24.15 3.01 -33.20
C ASP A 562 -24.50 2.07 -32.04
N SER A 563 -25.74 1.60 -32.00
CA SER A 563 -26.14 0.58 -31.03
C SER A 563 -25.44 -0.74 -31.35
N PHE A 564 -25.00 -1.47 -30.32
CA PHE A 564 -24.59 -2.86 -30.49
C PHE A 564 -25.75 -3.70 -31.04
N ALA A 565 -25.48 -4.57 -32.00
CA ALA A 565 -26.48 -5.48 -32.54
C ALA A 565 -27.04 -6.44 -31.49
N ASN A 566 -26.20 -6.87 -30.54
CA ASN A 566 -26.55 -7.60 -29.33
C ASN A 566 -25.43 -7.48 -28.27
N PRO A 567 -25.67 -7.82 -26.99
CA PRO A 567 -24.67 -7.70 -25.93
C PRO A 567 -23.40 -8.57 -26.11
N ASP A 568 -23.49 -9.64 -26.88
CA ASP A 568 -22.39 -10.58 -27.16
C ASP A 568 -21.65 -10.24 -28.47
N ALA A 569 -22.00 -9.13 -29.12
CA ALA A 569 -21.35 -8.68 -30.34
C ALA A 569 -19.85 -8.43 -30.08
N PRO A 570 -18.96 -8.73 -31.04
CA PRO A 570 -17.55 -8.39 -30.91
C PRO A 570 -17.36 -6.90 -30.59
N HIS A 571 -16.43 -6.57 -29.70
CA HIS A 571 -16.18 -5.17 -29.28
C HIS A 571 -15.79 -4.21 -30.42
N LEU A 572 -15.40 -4.72 -31.60
CA LEU A 572 -15.10 -3.98 -32.83
C LEU A 572 -16.19 -4.12 -33.90
N ASP A 573 -17.41 -4.54 -33.55
CA ASP A 573 -18.52 -4.55 -34.51
C ASP A 573 -18.78 -3.13 -35.04
N MET A 574 -18.60 -2.97 -36.35
CA MET A 574 -18.68 -1.71 -37.07
C MET A 574 -19.49 -1.84 -38.36
N GLN A 575 -20.35 -2.87 -38.47
CA GLN A 575 -21.13 -3.12 -39.69
C GLN A 575 -21.97 -1.92 -40.11
N ALA A 576 -22.55 -1.18 -39.17
CA ALA A 576 -23.30 0.05 -39.45
C ALA A 576 -22.40 1.11 -40.12
N ALA A 577 -21.24 1.42 -39.53
CA ALA A 577 -20.27 2.36 -40.07
C ALA A 577 -19.76 1.96 -41.47
N LEU A 578 -19.44 0.68 -41.66
CA LEU A 578 -18.99 0.17 -42.96
C LEU A 578 -20.09 0.24 -44.02
N THR A 579 -21.35 0.00 -43.64
CA THR A 579 -22.49 0.13 -44.56
C THR A 579 -22.66 1.57 -45.03
N GLN A 580 -22.54 2.55 -44.13
CA GLN A 580 -22.59 3.97 -44.48
C GLN A 580 -21.44 4.40 -45.41
N LEU A 581 -20.22 3.96 -45.12
CA LEU A 581 -19.06 4.24 -46.00
C LEU A 581 -19.23 3.61 -47.39
N ARG A 582 -19.76 2.39 -47.49
CA ARG A 582 -20.06 1.75 -48.79
C ARG A 582 -21.13 2.49 -49.57
N ALA A 583 -22.18 2.98 -48.92
CA ALA A 583 -23.23 3.77 -49.56
C ALA A 583 -22.67 5.10 -50.12
N ALA A 584 -21.85 5.81 -49.35
CA ALA A 584 -21.18 7.02 -49.81
C ALA A 584 -20.25 6.76 -51.00
N LEU A 585 -19.49 5.65 -50.97
CA LEU A 585 -18.62 5.26 -52.08
C LEU A 585 -19.41 4.98 -53.36
N ALA A 586 -20.53 4.24 -53.26
CA ALA A 586 -21.39 3.93 -54.39
C ALA A 586 -21.92 5.22 -55.05
N GLU A 587 -22.36 6.20 -54.25
CA GLU A 587 -22.82 7.49 -54.76
C GLU A 587 -21.69 8.24 -55.49
N ALA A 588 -20.48 8.29 -54.93
CA ALA A 588 -19.33 8.92 -55.58
C ALA A 588 -18.99 8.26 -56.93
N ASP A 589 -19.08 6.93 -57.03
CA ASP A 589 -18.87 6.19 -58.29
C ASP A 589 -19.94 6.53 -59.34
N THR A 590 -21.21 6.67 -58.95
CA THR A 590 -22.28 7.07 -59.89
C THR A 590 -22.06 8.48 -60.43
N MET A 591 -21.72 9.45 -59.57
CA MET A 591 -21.39 10.80 -59.99
C MET A 591 -20.17 10.84 -60.93
N ARG A 592 -19.13 10.04 -60.65
CA ARG A 592 -17.96 9.92 -61.52
C ARG A 592 -18.34 9.42 -62.91
N ALA A 593 -19.22 8.41 -63.01
CA ALA A 593 -19.66 7.87 -64.30
C ALA A 593 -20.42 8.91 -65.15
N VAL A 594 -21.21 9.77 -64.51
CA VAL A 594 -21.91 10.87 -65.19
C VAL A 594 -20.94 11.96 -65.64
N ALA A 595 -20.01 12.37 -64.77
CA ALA A 595 -18.96 13.35 -65.10
C ALA A 595 -18.08 12.91 -66.28
N GLN A 596 -17.78 11.60 -66.38
CA GLN A 596 -16.99 11.04 -67.47
C GLN A 596 -17.64 11.22 -68.84
N ARG A 597 -18.96 11.08 -68.95
CA ARG A 597 -19.70 11.30 -70.21
C ARG A 597 -19.66 12.76 -70.66
N ALA A 598 -19.56 13.69 -69.70
CA ALA A 598 -19.45 15.12 -69.93
C ALA A 598 -18.00 15.61 -70.08
N THR A 599 -17.01 14.70 -70.16
CA THR A 599 -15.58 15.02 -70.27
C THR A 599 -15.04 15.94 -69.15
N ALA A 600 -15.66 15.90 -67.96
CA ALA A 600 -15.19 16.64 -66.78
C ALA A 600 -14.05 15.90 -66.06
N GLU A 601 -13.29 16.61 -65.22
CA GLU A 601 -12.25 16.00 -64.38
C GLU A 601 -12.90 15.03 -63.37
N LEU A 602 -12.30 13.87 -63.18
CA LEU A 602 -12.89 12.78 -62.39
C LEU A 602 -12.37 12.75 -60.96
N ALA A 603 -13.28 12.53 -60.01
CA ALA A 603 -12.90 12.26 -58.63
C ALA A 603 -12.19 10.90 -58.47
N GLU A 604 -11.19 10.83 -57.60
CA GLU A 604 -10.45 9.61 -57.29
C GLU A 604 -11.22 8.73 -56.28
N VAL A 605 -12.08 7.85 -56.80
CA VAL A 605 -12.93 6.96 -56.00
C VAL A 605 -12.24 5.62 -55.68
N LYS A 606 -11.26 5.17 -56.48
CA LYS A 606 -10.60 3.86 -56.24
C LYS A 606 -9.72 3.88 -55.00
N ALA A 607 -9.04 5.02 -54.74
CA ALA A 607 -8.28 5.20 -53.52
C ALA A 607 -9.19 5.10 -52.26
N GLN A 608 -10.38 5.69 -52.32
CA GLN A 608 -11.37 5.65 -51.22
C GLN A 608 -11.85 4.21 -50.95
N GLN A 609 -12.15 3.44 -52.01
CA GLN A 609 -12.53 2.04 -51.89
C GLN A 609 -11.43 1.19 -51.24
N THR A 610 -10.18 1.40 -51.67
CA THR A 610 -9.01 0.69 -51.11
C THR A 610 -8.83 1.03 -49.63
N GLN A 611 -8.98 2.29 -49.26
CA GLN A 611 -8.87 2.75 -47.87
C GLN A 611 -9.95 2.15 -46.96
N LEU A 612 -11.17 2.00 -47.47
CA LEU A 612 -12.26 1.34 -46.73
C LEU A 612 -11.90 -0.11 -46.37
N GLU A 613 -11.51 -0.94 -47.34
CA GLU A 613 -11.30 -2.37 -47.12
C GLU A 613 -9.96 -2.70 -46.44
N THR A 614 -8.92 -1.87 -46.62
CA THR A 614 -7.56 -2.14 -46.13
C THR A 614 -7.14 -1.30 -44.92
N ALA A 615 -7.93 -0.29 -44.52
CA ALA A 615 -7.61 0.58 -43.39
C ALA A 615 -8.76 0.70 -42.39
N PHE A 616 -9.96 1.10 -42.83
CA PHE A 616 -11.10 1.34 -41.93
C PHE A 616 -11.75 0.06 -41.42
N LYS A 617 -11.98 -0.93 -42.30
CA LYS A 617 -12.50 -2.24 -41.92
C LYS A 617 -11.63 -2.89 -40.87
N ASP A 618 -12.23 -3.23 -39.74
CA ASP A 618 -11.59 -3.85 -38.57
C ASP A 618 -10.38 -3.07 -38.02
N LEU A 619 -10.24 -1.78 -38.38
CA LEU A 619 -9.07 -0.96 -38.07
C LEU A 619 -7.75 -1.65 -38.50
N GLN A 620 -7.69 -2.16 -39.73
CA GLN A 620 -6.50 -2.83 -40.26
C GLN A 620 -5.24 -1.96 -40.32
N LYS A 621 -5.38 -0.62 -40.24
CA LYS A 621 -4.30 0.35 -40.11
C LYS A 621 -4.60 1.34 -38.98
N ALA A 622 -3.60 2.12 -38.59
CA ALA A 622 -3.74 3.19 -37.59
C ALA A 622 -4.64 4.34 -38.08
N VAL A 623 -5.95 4.13 -38.02
CA VAL A 623 -6.99 5.08 -38.46
C VAL A 623 -7.89 5.51 -37.32
N LEU A 624 -8.51 6.68 -37.45
CA LEU A 624 -9.63 7.11 -36.61
C LEU A 624 -10.92 6.99 -37.43
N LEU A 625 -11.87 6.19 -36.96
CA LEU A 625 -13.21 6.08 -37.55
C LEU A 625 -14.25 6.63 -36.57
N LEU A 626 -15.08 7.56 -37.04
CA LEU A 626 -16.19 8.14 -36.31
C LEU A 626 -17.50 7.72 -36.99
N SER A 627 -18.46 7.20 -36.22
CA SER A 627 -19.78 6.79 -36.74
C SER A 627 -20.90 7.20 -35.79
N ALA A 628 -21.99 7.73 -36.33
CA ALA A 628 -23.20 8.03 -35.59
C ALA A 628 -24.39 8.08 -36.56
N PRO A 629 -25.52 7.40 -36.27
CA PRO A 629 -26.64 7.33 -37.19
C PRO A 629 -27.37 8.67 -37.38
N ASP A 630 -27.44 9.48 -36.33
CA ASP A 630 -28.18 10.76 -36.34
C ASP A 630 -27.31 11.98 -36.69
N GLY A 631 -25.98 11.81 -36.75
CA GLY A 631 -25.05 12.84 -37.22
C GLY A 631 -23.77 13.01 -36.39
N ILE A 632 -22.79 13.67 -37.01
CA ILE A 632 -21.49 14.03 -36.41
C ILE A 632 -21.28 15.54 -36.55
N GLY A 633 -21.03 16.23 -35.44
CA GLY A 633 -20.76 17.66 -35.43
C GLY A 633 -19.29 17.97 -35.09
N VAL A 634 -18.66 18.85 -35.87
CA VAL A 634 -17.34 19.42 -35.57
C VAL A 634 -17.48 20.94 -35.47
N VAL A 635 -17.35 21.48 -34.26
CA VAL A 635 -17.67 22.88 -33.96
C VAL A 635 -16.55 23.52 -33.13
N THR A 636 -16.19 24.76 -33.44
CA THR A 636 -15.23 25.55 -32.67
C THR A 636 -15.49 27.04 -32.89
N PRO A 637 -15.34 27.89 -31.86
CA PRO A 637 -15.48 29.33 -32.02
C PRO A 637 -14.34 29.99 -32.81
N LYS A 638 -13.24 29.27 -33.07
CA LYS A 638 -12.08 29.79 -33.79
C LYS A 638 -11.93 29.18 -35.17
N SER A 639 -11.16 28.10 -35.29
CA SER A 639 -10.74 27.56 -36.58
C SER A 639 -10.77 26.04 -36.60
N ILE A 640 -11.29 25.48 -37.70
CA ILE A 640 -11.14 24.06 -38.07
C ILE A 640 -10.09 24.01 -39.19
N GLN A 641 -9.14 23.08 -39.10
CA GLN A 641 -8.17 22.79 -40.15
C GLN A 641 -8.24 21.31 -40.53
N LEU A 642 -8.48 21.02 -41.80
CA LEU A 642 -8.48 19.67 -42.38
C LEU A 642 -7.38 19.62 -43.44
N SER A 643 -6.49 18.62 -43.34
CA SER A 643 -5.35 18.46 -44.26
C SER A 643 -5.15 16.98 -44.55
N GLY A 644 -5.08 16.62 -45.83
CA GLY A 644 -4.70 15.29 -46.30
C GLY A 644 -3.43 15.39 -47.14
N GLY A 645 -2.49 14.46 -46.95
CA GLY A 645 -1.27 14.41 -47.78
C GLY A 645 -1.53 13.88 -49.19
N GLU A 646 -2.61 13.12 -49.37
CA GLU A 646 -3.03 12.55 -50.66
C GLU A 646 -4.39 13.13 -51.08
N ASN A 647 -5.48 12.72 -50.40
CA ASN A 647 -6.85 13.06 -50.79
C ASN A 647 -7.65 13.60 -49.61
N LEU A 648 -8.55 14.56 -49.89
CA LEU A 648 -9.64 14.97 -49.02
C LEU A 648 -10.96 14.70 -49.76
N ALA A 649 -11.75 13.75 -49.28
CA ALA A 649 -13.03 13.37 -49.88
C ALA A 649 -14.19 13.80 -48.99
N VAL A 650 -15.18 14.47 -49.58
CA VAL A 650 -16.43 14.86 -48.93
C VAL A 650 -17.57 14.42 -49.85
N THR A 651 -18.40 13.50 -49.38
CA THR A 651 -19.51 12.94 -50.16
C THR A 651 -20.80 13.06 -49.36
N ALA A 652 -21.84 13.58 -50.00
CA ALA A 652 -23.19 13.64 -49.46
C ALA A 652 -24.17 13.11 -50.51
N VAL A 653 -25.13 12.30 -50.08
CA VAL A 653 -26.15 11.72 -50.98
C VAL A 653 -27.23 12.74 -51.35
N ALA A 654 -27.54 13.68 -50.45
CA ALA A 654 -28.55 14.72 -50.68
C ALA A 654 -27.90 16.04 -51.09
N ASN A 655 -27.43 16.84 -50.13
CA ASN A 655 -26.85 18.16 -50.36
C ASN A 655 -25.54 18.34 -49.58
N ALA A 656 -24.63 19.14 -50.13
CA ALA A 656 -23.47 19.66 -49.43
C ALA A 656 -23.51 21.20 -49.48
N ASP A 657 -23.78 21.83 -48.33
CA ASP A 657 -23.94 23.28 -48.23
C ASP A 657 -22.70 23.94 -47.60
N PHE A 658 -22.14 24.93 -48.28
CA PHE A 658 -21.00 25.71 -47.79
C PHE A 658 -21.39 27.17 -47.61
N SER A 659 -21.59 27.60 -46.35
CA SER A 659 -21.93 28.98 -46.01
C SER A 659 -20.74 29.69 -45.36
N VAL A 660 -20.26 30.77 -45.98
CA VAL A 660 -19.08 31.52 -45.51
C VAL A 660 -19.40 33.00 -45.38
N GLY A 661 -19.31 33.55 -44.16
CA GLY A 661 -19.72 34.93 -43.88
C GLY A 661 -18.81 36.04 -44.41
N ARG A 662 -17.59 35.71 -44.87
CA ARG A 662 -16.63 36.69 -45.39
C ARG A 662 -16.13 36.36 -46.79
N SER A 663 -15.24 35.38 -46.90
CA SER A 663 -14.55 35.05 -48.15
C SER A 663 -14.45 33.54 -48.31
N PHE A 664 -15.05 33.02 -49.38
CA PHE A 664 -14.83 31.64 -49.83
C PHE A 664 -13.72 31.65 -50.89
N THR A 665 -12.62 30.94 -50.62
CA THR A 665 -11.45 30.92 -51.50
C THR A 665 -11.11 29.48 -51.87
N VAL A 666 -11.01 29.21 -53.18
CA VAL A 666 -10.61 27.91 -53.74
C VAL A 666 -9.38 28.12 -54.59
N ALA A 667 -8.30 27.41 -54.30
CA ALA A 667 -7.06 27.42 -55.07
C ALA A 667 -6.64 25.99 -55.37
N SER A 668 -6.33 25.70 -56.64
CA SER A 668 -5.86 24.38 -57.09
C SER A 668 -4.56 24.53 -57.88
N GLY A 669 -3.61 23.63 -57.66
CA GLY A 669 -2.34 23.62 -58.38
C GLY A 669 -2.42 23.08 -59.81
N ARG A 670 -3.53 22.42 -60.17
CA ARG A 670 -3.75 21.87 -61.52
C ARG A 670 -5.03 22.39 -62.14
N ALA A 671 -6.18 21.97 -61.59
CA ALA A 671 -7.50 22.31 -62.13
C ALA A 671 -8.53 22.47 -61.01
N VAL A 672 -9.46 23.40 -61.20
CA VAL A 672 -10.74 23.45 -60.50
C VAL A 672 -11.79 22.99 -61.50
N SER A 673 -12.44 21.87 -61.27
CA SER A 673 -13.53 21.36 -62.13
C SER A 673 -14.86 21.50 -61.40
N LEU A 674 -15.81 22.18 -62.03
CA LEU A 674 -17.18 22.34 -61.56
C LEU A 674 -18.10 21.67 -62.58
N PHE A 675 -18.89 20.69 -62.13
CA PHE A 675 -19.79 19.93 -62.99
C PHE A 675 -21.19 19.88 -62.39
N ALA A 676 -22.21 20.10 -63.22
CA ALA A 676 -23.62 19.99 -62.84
C ALA A 676 -24.37 19.21 -63.93
N ASN A 677 -25.09 18.14 -63.54
CA ASN A 677 -25.73 17.23 -64.49
C ASN A 677 -27.09 17.72 -65.01
N GLN A 678 -27.93 18.30 -64.14
CA GLN A 678 -29.34 18.62 -64.48
C GLN A 678 -29.64 20.12 -64.52
N ASN A 679 -29.28 20.86 -63.46
CA ASN A 679 -29.75 22.25 -63.26
C ASN A 679 -28.70 23.33 -63.58
N GLY A 680 -27.57 22.95 -64.16
CA GLY A 680 -26.48 23.87 -64.53
C GLY A 680 -25.75 24.50 -63.33
N ILE A 681 -24.80 25.40 -63.63
CA ILE A 681 -24.03 26.16 -62.63
C ILE A 681 -24.58 27.59 -62.58
N LYS A 682 -24.94 28.09 -61.38
CA LYS A 682 -25.36 29.47 -61.15
C LYS A 682 -24.30 30.24 -60.37
N ALA A 683 -23.66 31.23 -61.00
CA ALA A 683 -22.71 32.14 -60.36
C ALA A 683 -23.27 33.57 -60.39
N LEU A 684 -23.69 34.08 -59.23
CA LEU A 684 -24.39 35.37 -59.10
C LEU A 684 -23.66 36.28 -58.12
N ALA A 685 -23.40 37.54 -58.51
CA ALA A 685 -22.94 38.59 -57.61
C ALA A 685 -24.08 39.60 -57.40
N ALA A 686 -24.60 39.71 -56.18
CA ALA A 686 -25.65 40.70 -55.86
C ALA A 686 -25.13 42.14 -55.89
N ASN A 687 -23.86 42.34 -55.52
CA ASN A 687 -23.12 43.60 -55.64
C ASN A 687 -21.69 43.28 -56.12
N GLY A 688 -21.12 44.14 -56.97
CA GLY A 688 -19.80 43.92 -57.57
C GLY A 688 -19.83 43.05 -58.83
N LYS A 689 -18.66 42.87 -59.47
CA LYS A 689 -18.53 42.09 -60.71
C LYS A 689 -18.27 40.60 -60.43
N VAL A 690 -18.81 39.72 -61.27
CA VAL A 690 -18.27 38.37 -61.46
C VAL A 690 -17.09 38.50 -62.43
N ASP A 691 -15.87 38.23 -61.95
CA ASP A 691 -14.65 38.35 -62.75
C ASP A 691 -14.07 36.96 -63.03
N VAL A 692 -13.94 36.62 -64.31
CA VAL A 692 -13.34 35.37 -64.78
C VAL A 692 -12.24 35.76 -65.76
N GLN A 693 -11.00 35.35 -65.49
CA GLN A 693 -9.84 35.76 -66.28
C GLN A 693 -8.88 34.59 -66.49
N ALA A 694 -8.39 34.43 -67.72
CA ALA A 694 -7.20 33.65 -68.03
C ALA A 694 -6.01 34.62 -68.17
N GLN A 695 -5.00 34.50 -67.30
CA GLN A 695 -3.81 35.38 -67.34
C GLN A 695 -2.85 34.98 -68.48
N HIS A 696 -2.77 33.67 -68.74
CA HIS A 696 -2.05 33.05 -69.84
C HIS A 696 -2.93 31.90 -70.39
N GLY A 697 -2.87 31.64 -71.71
CA GLY A 697 -3.70 30.62 -72.36
C GLY A 697 -5.04 31.16 -72.87
N GLU A 698 -5.80 30.29 -73.53
CA GLU A 698 -7.10 30.60 -74.13
C GLU A 698 -8.24 30.51 -73.09
N MET A 699 -9.16 31.47 -73.14
CA MET A 699 -10.47 31.34 -72.50
C MET A 699 -11.51 30.93 -73.55
N SER A 700 -11.99 29.70 -73.47
CA SER A 700 -13.06 29.19 -74.35
C SER A 700 -14.41 29.25 -73.63
N LEU A 701 -15.34 29.98 -74.24
CA LEU A 701 -16.74 30.11 -73.80
C LEU A 701 -17.59 29.68 -74.99
N VAL A 702 -18.45 28.67 -74.81
CA VAL A 702 -19.29 28.12 -75.88
C VAL A 702 -20.72 27.99 -75.33
N SER A 703 -21.70 28.46 -76.10
CA SER A 703 -23.13 28.41 -75.77
C SER A 703 -23.90 27.90 -76.99
N HIS A 704 -24.94 27.08 -76.76
CA HIS A 704 -25.78 26.55 -77.83
C HIS A 704 -26.76 27.61 -78.36
N ASP A 705 -27.38 28.39 -77.47
CA ASP A 705 -28.48 29.30 -77.82
C ASP A 705 -28.03 30.75 -78.05
N GLY A 706 -26.96 31.21 -77.40
CA GLY A 706 -26.44 32.57 -77.59
C GLY A 706 -25.31 32.97 -76.63
N MET A 707 -24.36 33.76 -77.11
CA MET A 707 -23.22 34.30 -76.34
C MET A 707 -22.94 35.75 -76.76
N SER A 708 -22.72 36.64 -75.79
CA SER A 708 -22.35 38.05 -76.02
C SER A 708 -20.92 38.30 -75.51
N ILE A 709 -20.04 38.80 -76.38
CA ILE A 709 -18.62 39.06 -76.09
C ILE A 709 -18.30 40.53 -76.38
N ALA A 710 -17.68 41.24 -75.43
CA ALA A 710 -17.18 42.59 -75.60
C ALA A 710 -15.75 42.70 -75.05
N SER A 711 -14.86 43.41 -75.75
CA SER A 711 -13.50 43.73 -75.32
C SER A 711 -13.33 45.25 -75.28
N ALA A 712 -12.83 45.79 -74.16
CA ALA A 712 -12.73 47.23 -73.97
C ALA A 712 -11.47 47.85 -74.62
N ASN A 713 -10.36 47.10 -74.70
CA ASN A 713 -9.05 47.63 -75.13
C ASN A 713 -8.32 46.73 -76.14
N GLY A 714 -8.99 45.72 -76.68
CA GLY A 714 -8.41 44.75 -77.62
C GLY A 714 -9.34 44.43 -78.79
N ARG A 715 -8.94 43.49 -79.65
CA ARG A 715 -9.70 43.05 -80.82
C ARG A 715 -10.75 42.02 -80.41
N VAL A 716 -12.04 42.32 -80.60
CA VAL A 716 -13.12 41.31 -80.60
C VAL A 716 -13.23 40.74 -82.01
N THR A 717 -13.06 39.43 -82.17
CA THR A 717 -13.35 38.74 -83.43
C THR A 717 -14.68 38.01 -83.26
N ILE A 718 -15.75 38.56 -83.86
CA ILE A 718 -17.07 37.92 -83.90
C ILE A 718 -17.14 37.16 -85.23
N THR A 719 -17.43 35.86 -85.17
CA THR A 719 -17.52 35.02 -86.37
C THR A 719 -18.78 34.17 -86.27
N ALA A 720 -19.64 34.24 -87.29
CA ALA A 720 -20.91 33.53 -87.36
C ALA A 720 -21.12 32.98 -88.78
N LYS A 721 -21.79 31.83 -88.89
CA LYS A 721 -22.01 31.15 -90.18
C LYS A 721 -23.12 31.81 -91.02
N GLU A 722 -24.16 32.33 -90.37
CA GLU A 722 -25.36 32.84 -91.04
C GLU A 722 -25.47 34.37 -90.98
N GLU A 723 -25.27 34.96 -89.81
CA GLU A 723 -25.46 36.40 -89.61
C GLU A 723 -24.66 36.90 -88.40
N ILE A 724 -24.06 38.09 -88.52
CA ILE A 724 -23.61 38.91 -87.39
C ILE A 724 -24.51 40.14 -87.35
N LEU A 725 -25.38 40.25 -86.35
CA LEU A 725 -26.29 41.39 -86.18
C LEU A 725 -25.92 42.16 -84.90
N LEU A 726 -25.45 43.40 -85.06
CA LEU A 726 -25.19 44.34 -83.96
C LEU A 726 -26.38 45.29 -83.86
N VAL A 727 -27.16 45.27 -82.78
CA VAL A 727 -28.36 46.13 -82.61
C VAL A 727 -28.19 47.07 -81.42
N CYS A 728 -28.55 48.34 -81.60
CA CYS A 728 -28.62 49.32 -80.52
C CYS A 728 -29.77 50.31 -80.76
N GLY A 729 -30.78 50.31 -79.88
CA GLY A 729 -31.84 51.33 -79.85
C GLY A 729 -32.62 51.52 -81.16
N GLY A 730 -32.65 50.53 -82.04
CA GLY A 730 -33.30 50.58 -83.36
C GLY A 730 -32.38 50.84 -84.55
N SER A 731 -31.09 51.08 -84.34
CA SER A 731 -30.05 51.04 -85.38
C SER A 731 -29.33 49.70 -85.35
N TYR A 732 -28.85 49.23 -86.51
CA TYR A 732 -28.16 47.95 -86.60
C TYR A 732 -27.07 47.93 -87.67
N LEU A 733 -26.07 47.06 -87.44
CA LEU A 733 -25.11 46.63 -88.44
C LEU A 733 -25.26 45.11 -88.61
N ARG A 734 -25.76 44.69 -89.77
CA ARG A 734 -26.03 43.30 -90.10
C ARG A 734 -25.05 42.85 -91.16
N ILE A 735 -24.27 41.82 -90.87
CA ILE A 735 -23.27 41.25 -91.77
C ILE A 735 -23.70 39.81 -92.07
N THR A 736 -24.03 39.54 -93.32
CA THR A 736 -24.36 38.20 -93.83
C THR A 736 -23.32 37.79 -94.86
N PRO A 737 -23.26 36.49 -95.26
CA PRO A 737 -22.42 36.07 -96.39
C PRO A 737 -22.73 36.83 -97.70
N SER A 738 -23.94 37.36 -97.83
CA SER A 738 -24.42 38.07 -99.02
C SER A 738 -24.18 39.58 -99.03
N GLY A 739 -23.83 40.18 -97.88
CA GLY A 739 -23.58 41.63 -97.81
C GLY A 739 -23.66 42.21 -96.39
N ILE A 740 -23.22 43.49 -96.29
CA ILE A 740 -23.29 44.30 -95.07
C ILE A 740 -24.45 45.31 -95.23
N GLU A 741 -25.39 45.28 -94.28
CA GLU A 741 -26.53 46.18 -94.18
C GLU A 741 -26.36 47.08 -92.94
N ASP A 742 -26.25 48.38 -93.18
CA ASP A 742 -26.03 49.43 -92.17
C ASP A 742 -27.31 50.28 -92.09
N GLY A 743 -28.14 49.98 -91.09
CA GLY A 743 -29.47 50.56 -90.92
C GLY A 743 -29.53 51.45 -89.68
N THR A 744 -30.00 52.68 -89.85
CA THR A 744 -30.20 53.62 -88.73
C THR A 744 -31.48 54.42 -88.93
N ARG A 745 -32.14 54.84 -87.85
CA ARG A 745 -33.36 55.65 -87.89
C ARG A 745 -33.08 57.16 -87.95
N GLY A 746 -31.85 57.58 -87.66
CA GLY A 746 -31.39 58.98 -87.72
C GLY A 746 -30.27 59.18 -88.74
N ASP A 747 -29.66 60.37 -88.76
CA ASP A 747 -28.58 60.70 -89.69
C ASP A 747 -27.36 59.78 -89.49
N ARG A 748 -26.78 59.33 -90.61
CA ARG A 748 -25.55 58.54 -90.63
C ARG A 748 -24.34 59.46 -90.82
N THR A 749 -23.72 59.89 -89.73
CA THR A 749 -22.52 60.75 -89.77
C THR A 749 -21.24 59.91 -89.83
N ILE A 750 -20.43 60.14 -90.87
CA ILE A 750 -19.10 59.53 -91.02
C ILE A 750 -18.05 60.65 -91.07
N TYR A 751 -17.21 60.75 -90.04
CA TYR A 751 -16.05 61.65 -90.05
C TYR A 751 -14.87 60.95 -90.70
N SER A 752 -14.39 61.46 -91.84
CA SER A 752 -13.26 60.90 -92.57
C SER A 752 -12.44 61.99 -93.28
N ALA A 753 -11.12 61.84 -93.29
CA ALA A 753 -10.21 62.67 -94.10
C ALA A 753 -10.20 62.27 -95.60
N SER A 754 -10.67 61.07 -95.94
CA SER A 754 -10.79 60.55 -97.32
C SER A 754 -11.77 59.38 -97.37
N TYR A 755 -12.79 59.44 -98.23
CA TYR A 755 -13.78 58.38 -98.41
C TYR A 755 -13.77 57.88 -99.86
N GLN A 756 -13.27 56.66 -100.07
CA GLN A 756 -13.22 56.01 -101.38
C GLN A 756 -14.04 54.70 -101.36
N LYS A 757 -15.01 54.58 -102.27
CA LYS A 757 -15.74 53.34 -102.50
C LYS A 757 -15.00 52.51 -103.56
N LEU A 758 -14.14 51.61 -103.13
CA LEU A 758 -13.42 50.66 -103.99
C LEU A 758 -14.25 49.39 -104.21
N GLY A 759 -13.99 48.66 -105.31
CA GLY A 759 -14.69 47.41 -105.64
C GLY A 759 -14.50 46.29 -104.60
N PRO A 760 -15.27 45.19 -104.67
CA PRO A 760 -15.31 44.16 -103.64
C PRO A 760 -13.95 43.45 -103.46
N LYS A 761 -13.54 43.24 -102.20
CA LYS A 761 -12.37 42.45 -101.84
C LYS A 761 -12.72 41.60 -100.60
N GLY A 762 -12.73 40.28 -100.76
CA GLY A 762 -13.09 39.34 -99.69
C GLY A 762 -11.87 38.78 -98.96
N VAL A 763 -12.06 38.40 -97.70
CA VAL A 763 -11.12 37.60 -96.89
C VAL A 763 -11.87 36.35 -96.45
N SER A 764 -11.35 35.17 -96.79
CA SER A 764 -11.86 33.90 -96.24
C SER A 764 -11.22 33.66 -94.88
N ALA A 765 -12.02 33.69 -93.81
CA ALA A 765 -11.60 33.24 -92.50
C ALA A 765 -12.19 31.85 -92.27
N ALA A 766 -11.33 30.83 -92.14
CA ALA A 766 -11.74 29.48 -91.79
C ALA A 766 -12.24 29.47 -90.34
N ILE A 767 -13.54 29.21 -90.14
CA ILE A 767 -14.12 28.93 -88.84
C ILE A 767 -13.66 27.53 -88.44
N PRO A 768 -13.06 27.32 -87.25
CA PRO A 768 -12.80 25.97 -86.75
C PRO A 768 -14.13 25.21 -86.64
N ALA A 769 -14.26 24.09 -87.34
CA ALA A 769 -15.43 23.24 -87.20
C ALA A 769 -15.41 22.62 -85.80
N LEU A 770 -16.50 22.84 -85.05
CA LEU A 770 -16.81 22.00 -83.90
C LEU A 770 -16.87 20.54 -84.38
N PRO A 771 -16.36 19.57 -83.61
CA PRO A 771 -16.40 18.16 -84.00
C PRO A 771 -17.85 17.73 -84.18
N ALA A 772 -18.30 17.62 -85.43
CA ALA A 772 -19.58 17.05 -85.78
C ALA A 772 -19.41 15.53 -85.89
N MET A 773 -20.32 14.78 -85.27
CA MET A 773 -20.44 13.34 -85.49
C MET A 773 -20.67 13.07 -86.98
N THR A 774 -19.71 12.43 -87.64
CA THR A 774 -19.76 12.10 -89.06
C THR A 774 -20.60 10.84 -89.30
N GLY A 775 -21.72 11.00 -90.02
CA GLY A 775 -22.39 9.94 -90.75
C GLY A 775 -23.10 10.55 -91.97
N ALA A 776 -22.74 10.14 -93.18
CA ALA A 776 -23.45 10.51 -94.41
C ALA A 776 -24.15 9.26 -94.96
N PHE A 777 -25.43 9.37 -95.30
CA PHE A 777 -26.22 8.28 -95.89
C PHE A 777 -26.47 8.61 -97.37
N ASN A 778 -25.95 7.76 -98.28
CA ASN A 778 -26.08 7.94 -99.73
C ASN A 778 -26.94 6.82 -100.31
N GLN A 779 -28.04 7.14 -101.00
CA GLN A 779 -28.88 6.14 -101.69
C GLN A 779 -29.42 6.70 -103.01
N ALA A 780 -29.48 5.87 -104.04
CA ALA A 780 -30.16 6.15 -105.32
C ALA A 780 -31.45 5.34 -105.39
N PHE A 781 -32.51 5.91 -105.96
CA PHE A 781 -33.81 5.24 -106.10
C PHE A 781 -33.97 4.68 -107.51
N VAL A 782 -34.49 3.46 -107.64
CA VAL A 782 -34.80 2.84 -108.94
C VAL A 782 -36.27 3.09 -109.26
N VAL A 783 -36.54 3.87 -110.31
CA VAL A 783 -37.88 4.21 -110.78
C VAL A 783 -38.40 3.15 -111.74
N ARG A 784 -39.65 2.74 -111.54
CA ARG A 784 -40.36 1.77 -112.38
C ARG A 784 -41.69 2.35 -112.84
N TRP A 785 -42.18 1.92 -114.00
CA TRP A 785 -43.49 2.34 -114.50
C TRP A 785 -44.60 1.84 -113.57
N THR A 786 -45.51 2.73 -113.18
CA THR A 786 -46.55 2.48 -112.18
C THR A 786 -47.37 1.23 -112.52
N GLY A 787 -47.44 0.27 -111.59
CA GLY A 787 -48.14 -1.01 -111.77
C GLY A 787 -47.33 -2.12 -112.43
N THR A 788 -46.05 -1.89 -112.77
CA THR A 788 -45.17 -2.90 -113.40
C THR A 788 -43.83 -3.05 -112.67
N GLN A 789 -43.08 -4.10 -112.99
CA GLN A 789 -41.69 -4.29 -112.56
C GLN A 789 -40.68 -3.77 -113.61
N ILE A 790 -41.10 -3.03 -114.64
CA ILE A 790 -40.21 -2.57 -115.71
C ILE A 790 -39.54 -1.25 -115.28
N PRO A 791 -38.20 -1.14 -115.33
CA PRO A 791 -37.51 0.11 -115.05
C PRO A 791 -37.89 1.22 -116.04
N ALA A 792 -38.16 2.41 -115.53
CA ALA A 792 -38.47 3.58 -116.34
C ALA A 792 -37.15 4.28 -116.71
N GLY A 793 -36.43 3.72 -117.69
CA GLY A 793 -35.17 4.28 -118.18
C GLY A 793 -35.37 5.47 -119.12
N ASN A 794 -34.47 6.46 -119.06
CA ASN A 794 -34.50 7.71 -119.82
C ASN A 794 -35.78 8.56 -119.62
N ALA A 795 -36.43 8.42 -118.46
CA ALA A 795 -37.64 9.16 -118.13
C ALA A 795 -37.33 10.42 -117.30
N LYS A 796 -37.97 11.54 -117.63
CA LYS A 796 -37.88 12.76 -116.82
C LYS A 796 -38.62 12.56 -115.49
N TYR A 797 -37.96 12.89 -114.40
CA TYR A 797 -38.52 12.78 -113.05
C TYR A 797 -38.26 14.04 -112.23
N GLN A 798 -39.14 14.24 -111.25
CA GLN A 798 -39.01 15.21 -110.18
C GLN A 798 -39.17 14.49 -108.84
N LEU A 799 -38.23 14.70 -107.93
CA LEU A 799 -38.18 14.11 -106.60
C LEU A 799 -38.49 15.21 -105.58
N PHE A 800 -39.47 14.97 -104.73
CA PHE A 800 -39.92 15.91 -103.70
C PHE A 800 -39.69 15.33 -102.31
N SER A 801 -39.30 16.18 -101.36
CA SER A 801 -39.28 15.89 -99.92
C SER A 801 -40.04 17.01 -99.21
N ASP A 802 -41.00 16.68 -98.35
CA ASP A 802 -41.94 17.62 -97.72
C ASP A 802 -42.50 18.69 -98.67
N GLY A 803 -42.95 18.26 -99.86
CA GLY A 803 -43.57 19.13 -100.87
C GLY A 803 -42.59 20.05 -101.62
N THR A 804 -41.29 19.97 -101.35
CA THR A 804 -40.24 20.79 -101.97
C THR A 804 -39.46 19.96 -102.98
N LEU A 805 -39.23 20.49 -104.19
CA LEU A 805 -38.46 19.80 -105.23
C LEU A 805 -36.99 19.72 -104.80
N ILE A 806 -36.48 18.51 -104.58
CA ILE A 806 -35.11 18.25 -104.10
C ILE A 806 -34.17 17.73 -105.20
N ALA A 807 -34.72 17.10 -106.25
CA ALA A 807 -33.94 16.74 -107.43
C ALA A 807 -34.86 16.63 -108.65
N GLU A 808 -34.36 16.99 -109.82
CA GLU A 808 -35.00 16.71 -111.10
C GLU A 808 -33.96 16.26 -112.12
N GLY A 809 -34.36 15.38 -113.03
CA GLY A 809 -33.42 14.83 -113.99
C GLY A 809 -34.03 13.77 -114.87
N ILE A 810 -33.17 13.06 -115.60
CA ILE A 810 -33.54 11.94 -116.45
C ILE A 810 -32.92 10.69 -115.83
N THR A 811 -33.72 9.65 -115.64
CA THR A 811 -33.22 8.36 -115.14
C THR A 811 -32.28 7.72 -116.16
N ASN A 812 -31.28 6.96 -115.69
CA ASN A 812 -30.40 6.22 -116.62
C ASN A 812 -31.14 5.05 -117.29
N GLU A 813 -30.49 4.32 -118.20
CA GLU A 813 -31.09 3.18 -118.92
C GLU A 813 -31.63 2.06 -117.99
N LYS A 814 -31.20 2.02 -116.71
CA LYS A 814 -31.66 1.08 -115.68
C LYS A 814 -32.75 1.64 -114.77
N GLY A 815 -33.25 2.85 -115.04
CA GLY A 815 -34.30 3.52 -114.26
C GLY A 815 -33.82 4.18 -112.96
N GLU A 816 -32.51 4.31 -112.74
CA GLU A 816 -31.97 4.92 -111.50
C GLU A 816 -31.98 6.45 -111.55
N THR A 817 -32.34 7.08 -110.43
CA THR A 817 -32.18 8.53 -110.23
C THR A 817 -30.72 8.90 -109.92
N SER A 818 -30.37 10.17 -110.08
CA SER A 818 -29.06 10.68 -109.63
C SER A 818 -28.95 10.61 -108.10
N LEU A 819 -27.74 10.30 -107.61
CA LEU A 819 -27.42 10.20 -106.19
C LEU A 819 -27.84 11.47 -105.43
N THR A 820 -28.68 11.30 -104.42
CA THR A 820 -29.10 12.40 -103.53
C THR A 820 -28.38 12.22 -102.20
N ASN A 821 -27.60 13.22 -101.79
CA ASN A 821 -26.81 13.17 -100.55
C ASN A 821 -27.63 13.78 -99.41
N SER A 822 -27.83 13.05 -98.32
CA SER A 822 -28.49 13.56 -97.12
C SER A 822 -27.74 13.18 -95.84
N HIS A 823 -27.81 14.07 -94.86
CA HIS A 823 -27.23 13.90 -93.53
C HIS A 823 -28.22 13.30 -92.51
N VAL A 824 -29.46 12.97 -92.94
CA VAL A 824 -30.51 12.30 -92.18
C VAL A 824 -31.42 11.49 -93.13
N PRO A 825 -32.02 10.36 -92.71
CA PRO A 825 -33.01 9.64 -93.54
C PRO A 825 -34.22 10.55 -93.80
N GLN A 826 -34.64 10.69 -95.06
CA GLN A 826 -35.81 11.48 -95.44
C GLN A 826 -36.71 10.63 -96.35
N ASP A 827 -38.02 10.73 -96.13
CA ASP A 827 -39.02 10.13 -97.02
C ASP A 827 -39.16 11.00 -98.27
N ALA A 828 -39.03 10.40 -99.46
CA ALA A 828 -39.08 11.11 -100.73
C ALA A 828 -40.21 10.60 -101.62
N VAL A 829 -40.91 11.53 -102.29
CA VAL A 829 -41.97 11.24 -103.25
C VAL A 829 -41.48 11.55 -104.65
N LEU A 830 -41.45 10.53 -105.52
CA LEU A 830 -41.00 10.67 -106.91
C LEU A 830 -42.18 10.77 -107.87
N LYS A 831 -42.13 11.75 -108.77
CA LYS A 831 -43.13 12.00 -109.81
C LYS A 831 -42.49 11.94 -111.19
N LEU A 832 -43.05 11.11 -112.07
CA LEU A 832 -42.67 11.04 -113.48
C LEU A 832 -43.41 12.12 -114.28
N LEU A 833 -42.71 12.80 -115.18
CA LEU A 833 -43.27 13.79 -116.08
C LEU A 833 -43.46 13.12 -117.46
N GLY A 834 -44.71 13.03 -117.92
CA GLY A 834 -45.02 12.62 -119.29
C GLY A 834 -44.67 13.72 -120.29
N ASP A 835 -44.24 13.32 -121.49
CA ASP A 835 -43.54 14.11 -122.53
C ASP A 835 -43.83 15.62 -122.61
#